data_AF-A0AAX1KGJ8-F1
#
_entry.id   AF-A0AAX1KGJ8-F1
#
_cell.length_a   1.000
_cell.length_b   1.000
_cell.length_c   1.000
_cell.angle_alpha   90.00
_cell.angle_beta   90.00
_cell.angle_gamma   90.00
#
_symmetry.space_group_name_H-M   'P 1'
#
loop_
_entity.id
_entity.type
_entity.pdbx_description
1 polymer ?
#
loop_
_entity_poly.entity_id
_entity_poly.type
_entity_poly.pdbx_seq_one_letter_code
_entity_poly.pdbx_strand_id
1 'polypeptide(L)'
;MISSTTAYQAAIVGDTRRIYLQAVIDIIDPDITYGTVSSSGMANVCKSEQIHDKEMEIVPYATLEANRWALNGQFKLFPLHGADHIGFLGDTLSGADGVFSPAVWVEEHFSNVSILQACSIYFPSADWDGVPADFTVEVMQGRTAYYTKTVTGNTASSIALDGFTVNNPDAIRVTVTKWSKENRRIRIPEIIPGLYEKWTGNEIAVFSLKHQGDVSCMTLPYGTCTIKMDNLSRRFEPRSKNGVFQSIEERQGIPVSIGVRLSDDTVEYKPAGVFYQYSGGWKTGDNGLTMQWDLVDIVGLLADREFIPPSILPTTLSGWISALVAQMGENFAGMYAVDPNYASAEASVRVADDVVGMTCGDILRYVCMATGTWPRADAETGYLTAEPMWNQGSKITLDNLIDYPTMKANTDIAALFFTLNDGNDTQYVVSGNSTASNETKSIQNPFIKTQSQALTAARAILSTYGGNKLEIVGRGDPASEIGDVDTVWLNESTATTGRRIQQDLSLQDGVLRNCSSVLLQADGIFLYDGMEVITSSGVWTAPAGATQLRIILVGKGEGGGHGEPGTMGRQESEDGYGDSERGEYGADGSDGVGGKVWTATIDINPQQSFEVSFDGFNTIFGPYSSANGNTYPQGYSDVASGESYARTGVASPKPGSGDGGAGGKGGAPGYGVYKHYTWEGGGATTFKVYAEPEPGKPGVAGAQGCAVIYWDKEG
;
A
#
# COMPACT_ATOMS: atom_id res chain seq x y z
N MET A 1 2.69 5.03 -2.46
CA MET A 1 3.57 4.33 -1.49
C MET A 1 2.93 4.30 -0.11
N ILE A 2 2.88 3.09 0.46
CA ILE A 2 2.37 2.84 1.80
C ILE A 2 3.41 3.28 2.85
N SER A 3 2.97 3.96 3.90
CA SER A 3 3.83 4.42 5.00
C SER A 3 4.56 3.24 5.66
N SER A 4 5.86 3.39 5.94
CA SER A 4 6.71 2.36 6.56
C SER A 4 7.61 2.94 7.64
N THR A 5 7.86 2.16 8.70
CA THR A 5 8.83 2.56 9.72
C THR A 5 10.26 2.39 9.21
N THR A 6 11.22 3.08 9.84
CA THR A 6 12.65 2.86 9.56
C THR A 6 13.08 1.41 9.84
N ALA A 7 12.48 0.77 10.84
CA ALA A 7 12.74 -0.64 11.15
C ALA A 7 12.26 -1.57 10.02
N TYR A 8 11.09 -1.30 9.45
CA TYR A 8 10.59 -2.02 8.27
C TYR A 8 11.53 -1.85 7.07
N GLN A 9 11.93 -0.60 6.77
CA GLN A 9 12.81 -0.30 5.63
C GLN A 9 14.15 -1.03 5.73
N ALA A 10 14.71 -1.16 6.94
CA ALA A 10 15.91 -1.95 7.18
C ALA A 10 15.64 -3.47 7.05
N ALA A 11 14.52 -3.96 7.60
CA ALA A 11 14.20 -5.38 7.63
C ALA A 11 13.84 -5.96 6.25
N ILE A 12 13.11 -5.22 5.42
CA ILE A 12 12.62 -5.71 4.11
C ILE A 12 13.77 -5.95 3.13
N VAL A 13 14.85 -5.17 3.25
CA VAL A 13 16.05 -5.29 2.41
C VAL A 13 17.17 -6.11 3.05
N GLY A 14 17.07 -6.49 4.32
CA GLY A 14 18.15 -7.17 5.05
C GLY A 14 18.54 -8.54 4.49
N ASP A 15 19.80 -8.91 4.72
CA ASP A 15 20.39 -10.19 4.26
C ASP A 15 19.61 -11.42 4.75
N THR A 16 19.17 -11.37 6.01
CA THR A 16 18.28 -12.36 6.61
C THR A 16 16.94 -11.71 6.90
N ARG A 17 15.89 -12.21 6.28
CA ARG A 17 14.53 -11.68 6.44
C ARG A 17 13.53 -12.81 6.57
N ARG A 18 12.48 -12.56 7.36
CA ARG A 18 11.37 -13.49 7.55
C ARG A 18 10.09 -12.79 7.16
N ILE A 19 9.44 -13.33 6.14
CA ILE A 19 8.21 -12.79 5.56
C ILE A 19 7.03 -13.60 6.05
N TYR A 20 5.94 -12.91 6.36
CA TYR A 20 4.67 -13.48 6.78
C TYR A 20 3.57 -13.05 5.82
N LEU A 21 2.63 -13.97 5.59
CA LEU A 21 1.43 -13.74 4.80
C LEU A 21 0.22 -13.68 5.71
N GLN A 22 -0.71 -12.81 5.35
CA GLN A 22 -2.02 -12.75 5.94
C GLN A 22 -3.06 -12.54 4.84
N ALA A 23 -4.10 -13.36 4.83
CA ALA A 23 -5.30 -13.13 4.02
C ALA A 23 -6.53 -13.22 4.93
N VAL A 24 -7.48 -12.31 4.78
CA VAL A 24 -8.74 -12.34 5.51
C VAL A 24 -9.80 -12.95 4.60
N ILE A 25 -10.22 -14.16 4.91
CA ILE A 25 -11.26 -14.87 4.18
C ILE A 25 -12.61 -14.45 4.74
N ASP A 26 -13.31 -13.68 3.94
CA ASP A 26 -14.59 -13.06 4.28
C ASP A 26 -15.66 -13.55 3.28
N ILE A 27 -16.30 -14.67 3.62
CA ILE A 27 -17.35 -15.29 2.80
C ILE A 27 -18.70 -14.92 3.43
N ILE A 28 -19.20 -13.77 3.00
CA ILE A 28 -20.50 -13.22 3.36
C ILE A 28 -21.21 -12.84 2.05
N ASP A 29 -22.54 -12.92 2.02
CA ASP A 29 -23.30 -12.44 0.87
C ASP A 29 -22.92 -10.98 0.56
N PRO A 30 -22.43 -10.67 -0.65
CA PRO A 30 -21.94 -9.33 -0.99
C PRO A 30 -23.04 -8.26 -0.96
N ASP A 31 -24.32 -8.65 -1.03
CA ASP A 31 -25.47 -7.74 -1.00
C ASP A 31 -26.19 -7.73 0.37
N ILE A 32 -25.60 -8.36 1.39
CA ILE A 32 -26.16 -8.40 2.75
C ILE A 32 -26.52 -6.99 3.23
N THR A 33 -27.68 -6.88 3.87
CA THR A 33 -28.10 -5.67 4.58
C THR A 33 -28.30 -6.03 6.04
N TYR A 34 -27.53 -5.41 6.93
CA TYR A 34 -27.68 -5.59 8.36
C TYR A 34 -28.87 -4.80 8.90
N GLY A 35 -29.57 -5.42 9.84
CA GLY A 35 -30.80 -4.93 10.45
C GLY A 35 -30.59 -4.44 11.88
N THR A 36 -31.67 -4.41 12.65
CA THR A 36 -31.61 -4.00 14.06
C THR A 36 -31.15 -5.13 14.96
N VAL A 37 -30.20 -4.86 15.86
CA VAL A 37 -29.82 -5.83 16.89
C VAL A 37 -30.89 -5.92 17.97
N SER A 38 -31.40 -7.12 18.22
CA SER A 38 -32.33 -7.40 19.33
C SER A 38 -31.59 -8.08 20.48
N SER A 39 -32.05 -7.91 21.73
CA SER A 39 -31.42 -8.56 22.88
C SER A 39 -32.36 -8.74 24.08
N SER A 40 -31.89 -9.52 25.07
CA SER A 40 -32.55 -9.64 26.38
C SER A 40 -32.37 -8.42 27.30
N GLY A 41 -31.61 -7.41 26.88
CA GLY A 41 -31.24 -6.25 27.69
C GLY A 41 -29.87 -5.72 27.30
N MET A 42 -29.75 -4.40 27.13
CA MET A 42 -28.52 -3.72 26.69
C MET A 42 -28.15 -2.59 27.65
N ALA A 43 -26.87 -2.46 27.94
CA ALA A 43 -26.36 -1.36 28.73
C ALA A 43 -26.54 -0.02 27.98
N ASN A 44 -26.67 1.08 28.72
CA ASN A 44 -26.80 2.44 28.16
C ASN A 44 -25.62 2.91 27.29
N VAL A 45 -24.48 2.25 27.42
CA VAL A 45 -23.24 2.50 26.67
C VAL A 45 -23.01 1.50 25.54
N CYS A 46 -23.93 0.55 25.34
CA CYS A 46 -23.88 -0.42 24.24
C CYS A 46 -23.90 0.28 22.89
N LYS A 47 -23.15 -0.27 21.94
CA LYS A 47 -23.11 0.16 20.54
C LYS A 47 -23.44 -1.05 19.68
N SER A 48 -24.71 -1.41 19.64
CA SER A 48 -25.16 -2.66 19.04
C SER A 48 -24.80 -2.78 17.57
N GLU A 49 -24.83 -1.67 16.83
CA GLU A 49 -24.49 -1.60 15.41
C GLU A 49 -22.99 -1.82 15.13
N GLN A 50 -22.17 -1.98 16.16
CA GLN A 50 -20.77 -2.33 16.01
C GLN A 50 -20.55 -3.84 15.87
N ILE A 51 -21.57 -4.71 16.06
CA ILE A 51 -21.34 -6.16 16.05
C ILE A 51 -21.15 -6.82 14.68
N HIS A 52 -20.91 -6.00 13.66
CA HIS A 52 -20.79 -6.40 12.27
C HIS A 52 -19.87 -5.44 11.50
N ASP A 53 -19.05 -4.64 12.21
CA ASP A 53 -18.08 -3.71 11.63
C ASP A 53 -16.70 -4.36 11.40
N LYS A 54 -16.54 -5.61 11.86
CA LYS A 54 -15.37 -6.48 11.76
C LYS A 54 -14.19 -5.99 12.62
N GLU A 55 -14.46 -5.18 13.65
CA GLU A 55 -13.49 -4.82 14.68
C GLU A 55 -13.61 -5.79 15.87
N MET A 56 -12.65 -6.70 16.00
CA MET A 56 -12.71 -7.76 17.01
C MET A 56 -12.31 -7.30 18.42
N GLU A 57 -11.62 -6.15 18.51
CA GLU A 57 -11.05 -5.63 19.75
C GLU A 57 -11.94 -4.53 20.34
N ILE A 58 -12.41 -4.76 21.56
CA ILE A 58 -13.21 -3.78 22.30
C ILE A 58 -12.35 -2.99 23.27
N VAL A 59 -12.64 -1.69 23.38
CA VAL A 59 -11.94 -0.79 24.29
C VAL A 59 -12.27 -1.13 25.75
N PRO A 60 -11.27 -1.24 26.64
CA PRO A 60 -11.49 -1.59 28.03
C PRO A 60 -12.08 -0.43 28.81
N TYR A 61 -13.41 -0.36 28.87
CA TYR A 61 -14.11 0.61 29.70
C TYR A 61 -14.40 0.11 31.11
N ALA A 62 -14.39 1.07 32.04
CA ALA A 62 -14.78 0.88 33.41
C ALA A 62 -16.32 0.86 33.49
N THR A 63 -16.89 -0.30 33.81
CA THR A 63 -18.34 -0.58 33.73
C THR A 63 -18.96 -0.93 35.07
N LEU A 64 -18.28 -0.69 36.20
CA LEU A 64 -18.72 -1.09 37.56
C LEU A 64 -18.88 -2.61 37.77
N GLU A 65 -18.26 -3.43 36.92
CA GLU A 65 -18.07 -4.86 37.15
C GLU A 65 -16.88 -5.12 38.08
N ALA A 66 -16.87 -6.29 38.73
CA ALA A 66 -15.80 -6.68 39.65
C ALA A 66 -14.42 -6.53 39.00
N ASN A 67 -13.48 -5.83 39.63
CA ASN A 67 -12.12 -5.58 39.12
C ASN A 67 -12.02 -4.80 37.78
N ARG A 68 -13.11 -4.21 37.26
CA ARG A 68 -13.06 -3.28 36.11
C ARG A 68 -12.98 -1.81 36.52
N TRP A 69 -12.72 -1.53 37.79
CA TRP A 69 -12.60 -0.19 38.36
C TRP A 69 -11.33 -0.01 39.20
N ALA A 70 -10.26 -0.75 38.88
CA ALA A 70 -9.06 -0.86 39.70
C ALA A 70 -8.19 0.43 39.78
N LEU A 71 -8.57 1.53 39.12
CA LEU A 71 -7.86 2.82 39.08
C LEU A 71 -6.35 2.73 38.74
N ASN A 72 -5.94 1.65 38.06
CA ASN A 72 -4.55 1.35 37.69
C ASN A 72 -4.18 1.81 36.26
N GLY A 73 -5.05 2.60 35.61
CA GLY A 73 -4.88 3.06 34.23
C GLY A 73 -5.29 2.06 33.14
N GLN A 74 -5.68 0.82 33.50
CA GLN A 74 -6.07 -0.22 32.55
C GLN A 74 -7.44 0.04 31.90
N PHE A 75 -8.38 0.62 32.64
CA PHE A 75 -9.73 0.87 32.17
C PHE A 75 -9.97 2.37 31.96
N LYS A 76 -10.49 2.73 30.78
CA LYS A 76 -10.92 4.09 30.48
C LYS A 76 -12.23 4.40 31.21
N LEU A 77 -12.42 5.65 31.61
CA LEU A 77 -13.74 6.15 31.93
C LEU A 77 -14.49 6.40 30.62
N PHE A 78 -15.79 6.10 30.60
CA PHE A 78 -16.60 6.37 29.41
C PHE A 78 -16.51 7.86 29.05
N PRO A 79 -16.18 8.19 27.79
CA PRO A 79 -16.11 9.57 27.38
C PRO A 79 -17.53 10.14 27.29
N LEU A 80 -17.70 11.43 27.60
CA LEU A 80 -18.95 12.16 27.35
C LEU A 80 -19.28 12.21 25.84
N HIS A 81 -18.24 12.13 24.99
CA HIS A 81 -18.30 12.06 23.53
C HIS A 81 -17.19 11.13 23.00
N GLY A 82 -17.52 10.12 22.18
CA GLY A 82 -16.50 9.22 21.61
C GLY A 82 -17.09 8.20 20.63
N ALA A 83 -16.21 7.65 19.79
CA ALA A 83 -16.52 6.65 18.75
C ALA A 83 -15.84 5.29 19.01
N ASP A 84 -15.30 5.07 20.21
CA ASP A 84 -14.59 3.84 20.57
C ASP A 84 -15.46 2.60 20.31
N HIS A 85 -14.83 1.53 19.84
CA HIS A 85 -15.47 0.24 19.64
C HIS A 85 -15.71 -0.47 20.97
N ILE A 86 -16.98 -0.69 21.30
CA ILE A 86 -17.49 -1.30 22.55
C ILE A 86 -18.19 -2.63 22.22
N GLY A 87 -18.75 -2.75 21.02
CA GLY A 87 -19.59 -3.87 20.60
C GLY A 87 -20.90 -3.93 21.38
N PHE A 88 -21.49 -5.13 21.42
CA PHE A 88 -22.66 -5.39 22.23
C PHE A 88 -22.29 -5.60 23.71
N LEU A 89 -22.92 -4.83 24.60
CA LEU A 89 -22.79 -4.96 26.05
C LEU A 89 -24.16 -5.17 26.70
N GLY A 90 -24.35 -6.32 27.33
CA GLY A 90 -25.58 -6.62 28.07
C GLY A 90 -25.70 -5.78 29.35
N ASP A 91 -26.91 -5.56 29.86
CA ASP A 91 -27.12 -4.78 31.11
C ASP A 91 -26.96 -5.61 32.40
N THR A 92 -27.10 -6.94 32.29
CA THR A 92 -27.19 -7.88 33.40
C THR A 92 -25.83 -8.48 33.76
N LEU A 93 -25.55 -8.60 35.07
CA LEU A 93 -24.35 -9.28 35.59
C LEU A 93 -24.60 -10.78 35.73
N SER A 94 -23.60 -11.59 35.36
CA SER A 94 -23.53 -12.99 35.74
C SER A 94 -23.40 -13.14 37.26
N GLY A 95 -23.88 -14.28 37.78
CA GLY A 95 -23.73 -14.63 39.18
C GLY A 95 -22.28 -14.85 39.60
N ALA A 96 -22.09 -15.17 40.89
CA ALA A 96 -20.78 -15.50 41.48
C ALA A 96 -20.16 -16.79 40.88
N ASP A 97 -20.94 -17.60 40.18
CA ASP A 97 -20.50 -18.80 39.45
C ASP A 97 -20.43 -18.57 37.93
N GLY A 98 -20.63 -17.33 37.48
CA GLY A 98 -20.68 -16.95 36.07
C GLY A 98 -22.02 -17.24 35.38
N VAL A 99 -23.03 -17.79 36.07
CA VAL A 99 -24.31 -18.18 35.46
C VAL A 99 -25.23 -16.97 35.26
N PHE A 100 -25.96 -16.95 34.14
CA PHE A 100 -27.06 -16.02 33.89
C PHE A 100 -28.40 -16.70 34.16
N SER A 101 -29.24 -16.09 35.00
CA SER A 101 -30.60 -16.58 35.31
C SER A 101 -31.59 -15.40 35.37
N PRO A 102 -32.43 -15.18 34.35
CA PRO A 102 -32.54 -15.99 33.12
C PRO A 102 -31.30 -15.88 32.23
N ALA A 103 -31.16 -16.81 31.28
CA ALA A 103 -30.15 -16.72 30.23
C ALA A 103 -30.32 -15.40 29.45
N VAL A 104 -29.20 -14.82 29.03
CA VAL A 104 -29.17 -13.55 28.28
C VAL A 104 -28.86 -13.84 26.82
N TRP A 105 -29.35 -13.03 25.90
CA TRP A 105 -29.18 -13.25 24.47
C TRP A 105 -29.03 -11.94 23.69
N VAL A 106 -28.36 -12.05 22.55
CA VAL A 106 -28.27 -11.03 21.49
C VAL A 106 -28.61 -11.69 20.15
N GLU A 107 -29.21 -10.94 19.25
CA GLU A 107 -29.66 -11.40 17.94
C GLU A 107 -29.36 -10.35 16.88
N GLU A 108 -28.50 -10.72 15.93
CA GLU A 108 -28.19 -9.94 14.74
C GLU A 108 -29.22 -10.26 13.66
N HIS A 109 -29.88 -9.23 13.12
CA HIS A 109 -30.87 -9.37 12.04
C HIS A 109 -30.22 -8.96 10.73
N PHE A 110 -30.56 -9.62 9.63
CA PHE A 110 -30.06 -9.24 8.32
C PHE A 110 -31.02 -9.68 7.21
N SER A 111 -30.84 -9.11 6.02
CA SER A 111 -31.56 -9.49 4.81
C SER A 111 -30.61 -9.57 3.62
N ASN A 112 -31.15 -9.96 2.45
CA ASN A 112 -30.39 -10.18 1.21
C ASN A 112 -29.30 -11.23 1.37
N VAL A 113 -29.58 -12.31 2.11
CA VAL A 113 -28.72 -13.50 2.17
C VAL A 113 -29.52 -14.66 1.60
N SER A 114 -29.12 -15.15 0.42
CA SER A 114 -29.87 -16.22 -0.25
C SER A 114 -29.64 -17.59 0.43
N ILE A 115 -28.41 -17.83 0.87
CA ILE A 115 -27.95 -19.07 1.50
C ILE A 115 -26.84 -18.80 2.51
N LEU A 116 -26.94 -19.41 3.69
CA LEU A 116 -25.89 -19.36 4.71
C LEU A 116 -25.43 -20.76 5.07
N GLN A 117 -24.13 -21.01 4.92
CA GLN A 117 -23.49 -22.29 5.23
C GLN A 117 -22.45 -22.20 6.35
N ALA A 118 -22.13 -20.99 6.79
CA ALA A 118 -21.25 -20.73 7.92
C ALA A 118 -21.68 -19.47 8.68
N CYS A 119 -21.35 -19.40 9.97
CA CYS A 119 -21.38 -18.16 10.74
C CYS A 119 -20.21 -18.10 11.71
N SER A 120 -19.75 -16.89 12.03
CA SER A 120 -18.61 -16.67 12.92
C SER A 120 -19.01 -15.73 14.04
N ILE A 121 -18.63 -16.05 15.28
CA ILE A 121 -18.90 -15.20 16.44
C ILE A 121 -17.58 -14.93 17.15
N TYR A 122 -17.36 -13.67 17.51
CA TYR A 122 -16.21 -13.27 18.29
C TYR A 122 -16.63 -12.80 19.68
N PHE A 123 -15.73 -13.04 20.61
CA PHE A 123 -15.82 -12.69 22.01
C PHE A 123 -14.56 -11.91 22.40
N PRO A 124 -14.54 -11.24 23.55
CA PRO A 124 -13.36 -10.51 24.00
C PRO A 124 -12.13 -11.43 24.08
N SER A 125 -11.01 -10.96 23.52
CA SER A 125 -9.72 -11.64 23.60
C SER A 125 -8.99 -11.40 24.93
N ALA A 126 -9.33 -10.29 25.60
CA ALA A 126 -8.65 -9.90 26.83
C ALA A 126 -9.03 -10.78 28.02
N ASP A 127 -8.02 -11.33 28.69
CA ASP A 127 -8.18 -12.26 29.80
C ASP A 127 -9.07 -11.73 30.92
N TRP A 128 -9.18 -10.42 31.14
CA TRP A 128 -9.99 -9.83 32.22
C TRP A 128 -11.49 -9.70 31.89
N ASP A 129 -11.85 -9.77 30.60
CA ASP A 129 -13.23 -9.75 30.13
C ASP A 129 -13.90 -11.12 30.28
N GLY A 130 -13.14 -12.18 30.03
CA GLY A 130 -13.70 -13.54 29.92
C GLY A 130 -14.49 -13.73 28.62
N VAL A 131 -15.02 -14.93 28.45
CA VAL A 131 -15.71 -15.42 27.25
C VAL A 131 -16.95 -16.20 27.69
N PRO A 132 -17.97 -16.42 26.83
CA PRO A 132 -19.07 -17.30 27.21
C PRO A 132 -18.53 -18.72 27.35
N ALA A 133 -18.72 -19.31 28.54
CA ALA A 133 -18.35 -20.69 28.81
C ALA A 133 -19.42 -21.64 28.26
N ASP A 134 -20.70 -21.31 28.49
CA ASP A 134 -21.83 -22.11 28.01
C ASP A 134 -22.80 -21.19 27.24
N PHE A 135 -23.07 -21.54 25.98
CA PHE A 135 -23.93 -20.76 25.09
C PHE A 135 -24.51 -21.61 23.96
N THR A 136 -25.55 -21.09 23.33
CA THR A 136 -26.19 -21.68 22.15
C THR A 136 -26.22 -20.65 21.03
N VAL A 137 -25.87 -21.08 19.81
CA VAL A 137 -25.95 -20.29 18.59
C VAL A 137 -27.07 -20.84 17.72
N GLU A 138 -27.94 -19.97 17.24
CA GLU A 138 -29.08 -20.31 16.39
C GLU A 138 -29.06 -19.48 15.11
N VAL A 139 -29.19 -20.13 13.95
CA VAL A 139 -29.42 -19.46 12.66
C VAL A 139 -30.89 -19.62 12.31
N MET A 140 -31.56 -18.51 12.06
CA MET A 140 -33.02 -18.45 11.99
C MET A 140 -33.53 -17.95 10.64
N GLN A 141 -34.76 -18.35 10.35
CA GLN A 141 -35.62 -17.74 9.33
C GLN A 141 -37.03 -17.64 9.93
N GLY A 142 -37.64 -16.45 9.89
CA GLY A 142 -39.01 -16.24 10.33
C GLY A 142 -39.23 -16.63 11.80
N ARG A 143 -38.23 -16.36 12.66
CA ARG A 143 -38.18 -16.74 14.09
C ARG A 143 -38.05 -18.24 14.39
N THR A 144 -37.87 -19.07 13.37
CA THR A 144 -37.62 -20.51 13.53
C THR A 144 -36.13 -20.78 13.38
N ALA A 145 -35.51 -21.44 14.36
CA ALA A 145 -34.12 -21.89 14.25
C ALA A 145 -34.03 -23.11 13.33
N TYR A 146 -33.27 -22.99 12.25
CA TYR A 146 -32.99 -24.08 11.31
C TYR A 146 -31.61 -24.72 11.55
N TYR A 147 -30.75 -24.03 12.28
CA TYR A 147 -29.52 -24.58 12.84
C TYR A 147 -29.38 -24.16 14.30
N THR A 148 -28.94 -25.09 15.14
CA THR A 148 -28.70 -24.87 16.57
C THR A 148 -27.42 -25.58 16.99
N LYS A 149 -26.50 -24.84 17.60
CA LYS A 149 -25.28 -25.38 18.19
C LYS A 149 -25.15 -24.95 19.65
N THR A 150 -25.17 -25.92 20.56
CA THR A 150 -24.83 -25.69 21.97
C THR A 150 -23.36 -25.99 22.21
N VAL A 151 -22.71 -25.11 22.95
CA VAL A 151 -21.31 -25.19 23.36
C VAL A 151 -21.24 -25.14 24.88
N THR A 152 -20.35 -25.94 25.47
CA THR A 152 -20.17 -26.04 26.92
C THR A 152 -18.68 -26.03 27.24
N GLY A 153 -18.29 -25.30 28.28
CA GLY A 153 -16.89 -25.18 28.70
C GLY A 153 -15.97 -24.48 27.70
N ASN A 154 -16.50 -23.55 26.89
CA ASN A 154 -15.70 -22.78 25.94
C ASN A 154 -14.67 -21.89 26.64
N THR A 155 -13.48 -21.84 26.06
CA THR A 155 -12.38 -20.94 26.47
C THR A 155 -11.87 -20.08 25.32
N ALA A 156 -12.38 -20.27 24.10
CA ALA A 156 -11.94 -19.54 22.93
C ALA A 156 -12.64 -18.16 22.83
N SER A 157 -11.93 -17.18 22.28
CA SER A 157 -12.44 -15.84 21.99
C SER A 157 -13.15 -15.76 20.63
N SER A 158 -13.31 -16.86 19.92
CA SER A 158 -14.10 -16.94 18.70
C SER A 158 -14.58 -18.36 18.44
N ILE A 159 -15.61 -18.48 17.60
CA ILE A 159 -16.09 -19.75 17.07
C ILE A 159 -16.55 -19.56 15.62
N ALA A 160 -16.01 -20.37 14.71
CA ALA A 160 -16.53 -20.53 13.36
C ALA A 160 -17.41 -21.78 13.33
N LEU A 161 -18.63 -21.64 12.83
CA LEU A 161 -19.61 -22.72 12.71
C LEU A 161 -19.87 -22.96 11.23
N ASP A 162 -19.71 -24.19 10.79
CA ASP A 162 -20.03 -24.66 9.44
C ASP A 162 -20.80 -25.99 9.51
N GLY A 163 -20.97 -26.65 8.36
CA GLY A 163 -21.63 -27.96 8.31
C GLY A 163 -23.16 -27.91 8.29
N PHE A 164 -23.74 -26.73 8.06
CA PHE A 164 -25.16 -26.52 7.91
C PHE A 164 -25.51 -25.83 6.59
N THR A 165 -26.79 -25.75 6.26
CA THR A 165 -27.29 -24.94 5.15
C THR A 165 -28.66 -24.40 5.54
N VAL A 166 -28.76 -23.09 5.68
CA VAL A 166 -30.03 -22.38 5.92
C VAL A 166 -30.28 -21.47 4.72
N ASN A 167 -31.46 -21.61 4.11
CA ASN A 167 -31.86 -20.80 2.96
C ASN A 167 -32.65 -19.57 3.42
N ASN A 168 -32.36 -18.41 2.85
CA ASN A 168 -32.96 -17.13 3.19
C ASN A 168 -32.98 -16.83 4.71
N PRO A 169 -31.87 -17.01 5.45
CA PRO A 169 -31.84 -16.68 6.87
C PRO A 169 -32.04 -15.19 7.09
N ASP A 170 -32.63 -14.84 8.23
CA ASP A 170 -32.91 -13.46 8.62
C ASP A 170 -32.28 -13.05 9.95
N ALA A 171 -31.72 -14.01 10.71
CA ALA A 171 -31.07 -13.69 11.98
C ALA A 171 -30.09 -14.76 12.48
N ILE A 172 -29.11 -14.32 13.29
CA ILE A 172 -28.27 -15.17 14.13
C ILE A 172 -28.46 -14.75 15.59
N ARG A 173 -28.86 -15.69 16.45
CA ARG A 173 -28.98 -15.47 17.91
C ARG A 173 -27.91 -16.21 18.68
N VAL A 174 -27.30 -15.51 19.63
CA VAL A 174 -26.39 -16.08 20.62
C VAL A 174 -27.05 -15.98 22.00
N THR A 175 -27.37 -17.13 22.59
CA THR A 175 -27.94 -17.23 23.94
C THR A 175 -26.88 -17.74 24.91
N VAL A 176 -26.49 -16.93 25.88
CA VAL A 176 -25.44 -17.24 26.86
C VAL A 176 -26.07 -17.62 28.19
N THR A 177 -25.69 -18.80 28.70
CA THR A 177 -26.12 -19.30 30.00
C THR A 177 -25.04 -19.18 31.06
N LYS A 178 -23.76 -19.19 30.67
CA LYS A 178 -22.63 -19.05 31.60
C LYS A 178 -21.47 -18.28 30.99
N TRP A 179 -20.88 -17.36 31.75
CA TRP A 179 -19.64 -16.65 31.43
C TRP A 179 -18.46 -17.30 32.16
N SER A 180 -17.25 -17.23 31.58
CA SER A 180 -16.04 -17.81 32.17
C SER A 180 -15.52 -17.04 33.39
N LYS A 181 -16.06 -15.85 33.63
CA LYS A 181 -15.82 -15.05 34.83
C LYS A 181 -17.11 -14.63 35.51
N GLU A 182 -17.10 -14.68 36.83
CA GLU A 182 -18.16 -14.19 37.70
C GLU A 182 -18.35 -12.68 37.61
N ASN A 183 -19.56 -12.20 37.95
CA ASN A 183 -19.87 -10.77 38.06
C ASN A 183 -19.47 -9.98 36.80
N ARG A 184 -19.79 -10.55 35.62
CA ARG A 184 -19.49 -10.00 34.30
C ARG A 184 -20.77 -9.85 33.47
N ARG A 185 -20.81 -8.82 32.64
CA ARG A 185 -21.78 -8.68 31.55
C ARG A 185 -21.32 -9.44 30.32
N ILE A 186 -22.27 -9.93 29.53
CA ILE A 186 -21.94 -10.42 28.18
C ILE A 186 -21.39 -9.28 27.35
N ARG A 187 -20.34 -9.59 26.60
CA ARG A 187 -19.71 -8.72 25.61
C ARG A 187 -19.53 -9.50 24.33
N ILE A 188 -20.04 -8.98 23.24
CA ILE A 188 -19.90 -9.61 21.92
C ILE A 188 -19.39 -8.52 20.98
N PRO A 189 -18.10 -8.56 20.63
CA PRO A 189 -17.54 -7.71 19.59
C PRO A 189 -18.23 -7.92 18.26
N GLU A 190 -18.42 -9.16 17.80
CA GLU A 190 -18.91 -9.44 16.43
C GLU A 190 -19.81 -10.69 16.33
N ILE A 191 -20.83 -10.61 15.49
CA ILE A 191 -21.67 -11.71 14.98
C ILE A 191 -21.71 -11.60 13.46
N ILE A 192 -21.02 -12.51 12.77
CA ILE A 192 -20.83 -12.44 11.33
C ILE A 192 -21.68 -13.51 10.63
N PRO A 193 -22.64 -13.12 9.76
CA PRO A 193 -23.42 -14.02 8.90
C PRO A 193 -22.59 -14.54 7.72
N GLY A 194 -21.58 -15.34 8.06
CA GLY A 194 -20.70 -15.96 7.08
C GLY A 194 -19.44 -16.49 7.72
N LEU A 195 -18.49 -16.83 6.86
CA LEU A 195 -17.17 -17.20 7.31
C LEU A 195 -16.27 -15.97 7.38
N TYR A 196 -15.68 -15.73 8.55
CA TYR A 196 -14.62 -14.75 8.70
C TYR A 196 -13.42 -15.44 9.35
N GLU A 197 -12.34 -15.62 8.59
CA GLU A 197 -11.13 -16.29 9.06
C GLU A 197 -9.88 -15.53 8.62
N LYS A 198 -8.91 -15.41 9.53
CA LYS A 198 -7.59 -14.89 9.21
C LYS A 198 -6.65 -16.05 8.88
N TRP A 199 -6.29 -16.18 7.62
CA TRP A 199 -5.36 -17.19 7.14
C TRP A 199 -3.94 -16.67 7.12
N THR A 200 -3.00 -17.56 7.42
CA THR A 200 -1.56 -17.30 7.49
C THR A 200 -0.81 -18.34 6.64
N GLY A 201 0.52 -18.38 6.76
CA GLY A 201 1.34 -19.41 6.10
C GLY A 201 1.07 -20.85 6.56
N ASN A 202 0.21 -21.07 7.56
CA ASN A 202 -0.24 -22.42 7.93
C ASN A 202 -1.35 -22.94 7.02
N GLU A 203 -2.26 -22.05 6.61
CA GLU A 203 -3.41 -22.37 5.76
C GLU A 203 -3.06 -22.21 4.27
N ILE A 204 -2.16 -21.28 3.94
CA ILE A 204 -1.80 -20.91 2.56
C ILE A 204 -0.57 -21.69 2.10
N ALA A 205 -0.75 -22.59 1.14
CA ALA A 205 0.30 -23.39 0.54
C ALA A 205 1.02 -22.69 -0.63
N VAL A 206 0.29 -21.93 -1.45
CA VAL A 206 0.85 -21.13 -2.55
C VAL A 206 0.20 -19.75 -2.55
N PHE A 207 1.02 -18.73 -2.73
CA PHE A 207 0.59 -17.35 -2.85
C PHE A 207 1.30 -16.70 -4.03
N SER A 208 0.53 -16.19 -5.00
CA SER A 208 1.04 -15.40 -6.11
C SER A 208 0.27 -14.11 -6.23
N LEU A 209 0.98 -12.99 -6.37
CA LEU A 209 0.40 -11.67 -6.44
C LEU A 209 1.08 -10.87 -7.53
N LYS A 210 0.28 -10.33 -8.45
CA LYS A 210 0.74 -9.44 -9.51
C LYS A 210 -0.06 -8.15 -9.46
N HIS A 211 0.62 -7.02 -9.28
CA HIS A 211 0.07 -5.69 -9.53
C HIS A 211 0.48 -5.23 -10.92
N GLN A 212 -0.44 -4.59 -11.64
CA GLN A 212 -0.18 -4.03 -12.97
C GLN A 212 -1.20 -2.94 -13.29
N GLY A 213 -0.77 -1.92 -14.03
CA GLY A 213 -1.59 -0.80 -14.47
C GLY A 213 -1.03 -0.19 -15.76
N ASP A 214 -1.87 0.55 -16.49
CA ASP A 214 -1.45 1.32 -17.65
C ASP A 214 -1.79 2.80 -17.45
N VAL A 215 -0.76 3.56 -17.06
CA VAL A 215 -0.87 5.00 -16.77
C VAL A 215 -1.19 5.83 -18.02
N SER A 216 -1.12 5.26 -19.23
CA SER A 216 -1.50 5.93 -20.46
C SER A 216 -3.02 5.83 -20.75
N CYS A 217 -3.76 5.03 -19.99
CA CYS A 217 -5.18 4.71 -20.22
C CYS A 217 -5.49 4.08 -21.60
N MET A 218 -4.48 3.58 -22.32
CA MET A 218 -4.68 2.95 -23.64
C MET A 218 -5.14 1.50 -23.49
N THR A 219 -4.72 0.85 -22.41
CA THR A 219 -5.19 -0.47 -21.97
C THR A 219 -5.61 -0.40 -20.50
N LEU A 220 -6.19 -1.48 -19.97
CA LEU A 220 -6.61 -1.56 -18.57
C LEU A 220 -6.17 -2.91 -17.96
N PRO A 221 -4.85 -3.15 -17.80
CA PRO A 221 -4.39 -4.28 -17.01
C PRO A 221 -4.77 -4.07 -15.54
N TYR A 222 -5.00 -5.16 -14.84
CA TYR A 222 -5.46 -5.16 -13.45
C TYR A 222 -4.70 -6.16 -12.59
N GLY A 223 -4.71 -5.96 -11.28
CA GLY A 223 -4.08 -6.84 -10.30
C GLY A 223 -4.76 -8.20 -10.21
N THR A 224 -3.95 -9.22 -9.93
CA THR A 224 -4.42 -10.61 -9.76
C THR A 224 -3.74 -11.25 -8.55
N CYS A 225 -4.47 -12.11 -7.86
CA CYS A 225 -3.97 -12.85 -6.70
C CYS A 225 -4.42 -14.31 -6.80
N THR A 226 -3.47 -15.25 -6.69
CA THR A 226 -3.76 -16.68 -6.60
C THR A 226 -3.41 -17.17 -5.21
N ILE A 227 -4.40 -17.75 -4.53
CA ILE A 227 -4.24 -18.40 -3.23
C ILE A 227 -4.52 -19.89 -3.42
N LYS A 228 -3.56 -20.75 -3.06
CA LYS A 228 -3.81 -22.18 -2.86
C LYS A 228 -3.80 -22.48 -1.38
N MET A 229 -4.92 -22.91 -0.84
CA MET A 229 -5.08 -23.25 0.58
C MET A 229 -5.15 -24.75 0.81
N ASP A 230 -4.88 -25.17 2.04
CA ASP A 230 -5.15 -26.54 2.49
C ASP A 230 -6.62 -26.91 2.29
N ASN A 231 -6.85 -28.12 1.79
CA ASN A 231 -8.16 -28.68 1.48
C ASN A 231 -8.44 -29.99 2.23
N LEU A 232 -7.70 -30.30 3.30
CA LEU A 232 -7.90 -31.51 4.12
C LEU A 232 -9.34 -31.67 4.62
N SER A 233 -9.99 -30.57 5.03
CA SER A 233 -11.38 -30.59 5.51
C SER A 233 -12.42 -30.71 4.38
N ARG A 234 -12.02 -30.49 3.12
CA ARG A 234 -12.90 -30.47 1.94
C ARG A 234 -14.08 -29.50 2.04
N ARG A 235 -14.01 -28.51 2.94
CA ARG A 235 -15.12 -27.58 3.20
C ARG A 235 -15.42 -26.63 2.04
N PHE A 236 -14.43 -26.37 1.18
CA PHE A 236 -14.59 -25.53 -0.01
C PHE A 236 -14.83 -26.34 -1.29
N GLU A 237 -15.02 -27.66 -1.20
CA GLU A 237 -15.28 -28.49 -2.38
C GLU A 237 -16.72 -28.31 -2.88
N PRO A 238 -16.95 -28.08 -4.19
CA PRO A 238 -18.30 -27.94 -4.76
C PRO A 238 -19.21 -29.15 -4.51
N ARG A 239 -18.60 -30.33 -4.33
CA ARG A 239 -19.30 -31.60 -4.08
C ARG A 239 -19.58 -31.86 -2.59
N SER A 240 -19.08 -31.02 -1.69
CA SER A 240 -19.27 -31.18 -0.25
C SER A 240 -20.68 -30.72 0.14
N LYS A 241 -21.52 -31.66 0.60
CA LYS A 241 -22.89 -31.35 1.04
C LYS A 241 -22.95 -30.53 2.33
N ASN A 242 -21.90 -30.62 3.15
CA ASN A 242 -21.75 -29.90 4.41
C ASN A 242 -20.64 -28.84 4.33
N GLY A 243 -20.22 -28.47 3.11
CA GLY A 243 -19.22 -27.43 2.90
C GLY A 243 -19.83 -26.03 2.89
N VAL A 244 -18.99 -25.04 2.62
CA VAL A 244 -19.34 -23.61 2.53
C VAL A 244 -19.34 -23.09 1.09
N PHE A 245 -19.16 -23.98 0.11
CA PHE A 245 -18.95 -23.61 -1.29
C PHE A 245 -20.14 -22.87 -1.92
N GLN A 246 -21.38 -23.17 -1.51
CA GLN A 246 -22.57 -22.49 -2.06
C GLN A 246 -22.70 -21.05 -1.54
N SER A 247 -22.02 -20.69 -0.46
CA SER A 247 -21.90 -19.31 0.02
C SER A 247 -20.74 -18.54 -0.64
N ILE A 248 -19.93 -19.19 -1.50
CA ILE A 248 -18.90 -18.47 -2.28
C ILE A 248 -19.59 -17.81 -3.47
N GLU A 249 -19.53 -16.49 -3.50
CA GLU A 249 -20.18 -15.65 -4.49
C GLU A 249 -19.17 -14.65 -5.10
N GLU A 250 -19.48 -14.16 -6.30
CA GLU A 250 -18.71 -13.09 -6.91
C GLU A 250 -18.78 -11.81 -6.05
N ARG A 251 -17.73 -10.99 -6.10
CA ARG A 251 -17.58 -9.73 -5.33
C ARG A 251 -17.26 -9.89 -3.84
N GLN A 252 -17.05 -11.10 -3.34
CA GLN A 252 -16.50 -11.31 -2.00
C GLN A 252 -15.02 -10.92 -1.98
N GLY A 253 -14.67 -9.89 -1.21
CA GLY A 253 -13.32 -9.33 -1.12
C GLY A 253 -12.45 -10.08 -0.12
N ILE A 254 -11.20 -10.30 -0.50
CA ILE A 254 -10.17 -10.96 0.30
C ILE A 254 -9.02 -9.97 0.49
N PRO A 255 -8.98 -9.24 1.62
CA PRO A 255 -7.85 -8.40 1.98
C PRO A 255 -6.59 -9.24 2.19
N VAL A 256 -5.48 -8.81 1.59
CA VAL A 256 -4.18 -9.46 1.71
C VAL A 256 -3.17 -8.51 2.31
N SER A 257 -2.28 -9.02 3.15
CA SER A 257 -1.15 -8.28 3.70
C SER A 257 0.11 -9.13 3.76
N ILE A 258 1.25 -8.49 3.55
CA ILE A 258 2.58 -9.11 3.62
C ILE A 258 3.36 -8.39 4.72
N GLY A 259 3.87 -9.16 5.68
CA GLY A 259 4.62 -8.63 6.82
C GLY A 259 6.07 -9.07 6.83
N VAL A 260 6.93 -8.24 7.42
CA VAL A 260 8.35 -8.56 7.67
C VAL A 260 8.63 -8.54 9.16
N ARG A 261 9.42 -9.52 9.63
CA ARG A 261 9.92 -9.54 11.01
C ARG A 261 10.95 -8.44 11.23
N LEU A 262 10.72 -7.61 12.23
CA LEU A 262 11.62 -6.56 12.69
C LEU A 262 12.72 -7.12 13.62
N SER A 263 13.69 -6.29 13.98
CA SER A 263 14.80 -6.66 14.87
C SER A 263 14.37 -6.96 16.32
N ASP A 264 13.20 -6.47 16.73
CA ASP A 264 12.60 -6.73 18.05
C ASP A 264 11.64 -7.94 18.03
N ASP A 265 11.72 -8.76 16.97
CA ASP A 265 10.86 -9.93 16.69
C ASP A 265 9.37 -9.62 16.44
N THR A 266 8.95 -8.36 16.48
CA THR A 266 7.60 -7.97 16.04
C THR A 266 7.47 -8.07 14.51
N VAL A 267 6.23 -8.05 14.01
CA VAL A 267 5.96 -8.10 12.57
C VAL A 267 5.22 -6.85 12.16
N GLU A 268 5.78 -6.12 11.19
CA GLU A 268 5.11 -4.98 10.56
C GLU A 268 4.51 -5.45 9.23
N TYR A 269 3.17 -5.43 9.14
CA TYR A 269 2.42 -5.79 7.94
C TYR A 269 2.21 -4.56 7.05
N LYS A 270 2.25 -4.78 5.73
CA LYS A 270 1.76 -3.84 4.72
C LYS A 270 0.58 -4.46 3.98
N PRO A 271 -0.53 -3.71 3.80
CA PRO A 271 -1.58 -4.09 2.87
C PRO A 271 -1.00 -4.34 1.48
N ALA A 272 -1.50 -5.36 0.81
CA ALA A 272 -1.08 -5.74 -0.54
C ALA A 272 -2.27 -5.75 -1.51
N GLY A 273 -3.39 -5.12 -1.15
CA GLY A 273 -4.63 -5.07 -1.92
C GLY A 273 -5.77 -5.92 -1.38
N VAL A 274 -6.97 -5.66 -1.91
CA VAL A 274 -8.17 -6.47 -1.73
C VAL A 274 -8.50 -7.12 -3.07
N PHE A 275 -8.63 -8.45 -3.07
CA PHE A 275 -8.89 -9.23 -4.28
C PHE A 275 -10.21 -9.97 -4.17
N TYR A 276 -10.98 -9.98 -5.25
CA TYR A 276 -12.36 -10.41 -5.26
C TYR A 276 -12.53 -11.74 -5.97
N GLN A 277 -13.44 -12.54 -5.43
CA GLN A 277 -13.99 -13.68 -6.15
C GLN A 277 -14.75 -13.20 -7.39
N TYR A 278 -14.59 -13.92 -8.50
CA TYR A 278 -15.28 -13.65 -9.76
C TYR A 278 -15.70 -14.95 -10.44
N SER A 279 -16.54 -14.84 -11.48
CA SER A 279 -17.04 -15.99 -12.22
C SER A 279 -15.90 -16.87 -12.77
N GLY A 280 -15.81 -18.11 -12.29
CA GLY A 280 -14.77 -19.04 -12.71
C GLY A 280 -13.41 -18.87 -12.02
N GLY A 281 -13.30 -17.98 -11.02
CA GLY A 281 -12.10 -17.73 -10.21
C GLY A 281 -11.73 -18.84 -9.21
N TRP A 282 -12.11 -20.08 -9.48
CA TRP A 282 -11.77 -21.22 -8.62
C TRP A 282 -11.47 -22.45 -9.46
N LYS A 283 -10.55 -23.28 -8.95
CA LYS A 283 -10.19 -24.54 -9.60
C LYS A 283 -10.09 -25.67 -8.59
N THR A 284 -10.85 -26.74 -8.85
CA THR A 284 -10.71 -28.04 -8.18
C THR A 284 -10.48 -29.11 -9.25
N GLY A 285 -9.52 -30.02 -9.07
CA GLY A 285 -9.18 -30.93 -10.17
C GLY A 285 -8.38 -32.17 -9.79
N ASP A 286 -7.43 -32.05 -8.85
CA ASP A 286 -6.46 -33.13 -8.65
C ASP A 286 -6.83 -34.08 -7.50
N ASN A 287 -8.00 -33.90 -6.87
CA ASN A 287 -8.30 -34.49 -5.55
C ASN A 287 -7.14 -34.25 -4.55
N GLY A 288 -6.39 -33.18 -4.79
CA GLY A 288 -5.14 -32.86 -4.13
C GLY A 288 -5.38 -32.26 -2.75
N LEU A 289 -4.29 -32.09 -2.02
CA LEU A 289 -4.30 -31.52 -0.67
C LEU A 289 -4.60 -30.01 -0.65
N THR A 290 -4.74 -29.37 -1.81
CA THR A 290 -4.99 -27.92 -1.91
C THR A 290 -6.13 -27.57 -2.84
N MET A 291 -6.85 -26.50 -2.54
CA MET A 291 -7.81 -25.84 -3.43
C MET A 291 -7.25 -24.49 -3.89
N GLN A 292 -7.55 -24.08 -5.12
CA GLN A 292 -7.05 -22.83 -5.70
C GLN A 292 -8.19 -21.82 -5.92
N TRP A 293 -7.95 -20.59 -5.48
CA TRP A 293 -8.69 -19.40 -5.87
C TRP A 293 -7.80 -18.51 -6.72
N ASP A 294 -8.38 -18.04 -7.82
CA ASP A 294 -7.83 -17.02 -8.70
C ASP A 294 -8.73 -15.79 -8.55
N LEU A 295 -8.14 -14.69 -8.13
CA LEU A 295 -8.85 -13.49 -7.70
C LEU A 295 -8.36 -12.30 -8.53
N VAL A 296 -9.22 -11.29 -8.68
CA VAL A 296 -8.93 -10.04 -9.39
C VAL A 296 -9.11 -8.86 -8.45
N ASP A 297 -8.35 -7.78 -8.64
CA ASP A 297 -8.63 -6.54 -7.91
C ASP A 297 -9.97 -5.89 -8.36
N ILE A 298 -10.34 -4.78 -7.74
CA ILE A 298 -11.60 -4.08 -8.08
C ILE A 298 -11.65 -3.59 -9.54
N VAL A 299 -10.49 -3.30 -10.17
CA VAL A 299 -10.41 -2.91 -11.57
C VAL A 299 -10.75 -4.12 -12.44
N GLY A 300 -10.16 -5.28 -12.16
CA GLY A 300 -10.44 -6.52 -12.88
C GLY A 300 -11.87 -7.02 -12.69
N LEU A 301 -12.43 -6.84 -11.49
CA LEU A 301 -13.83 -7.16 -11.19
C LEU A 301 -14.82 -6.35 -12.05
N LEU A 302 -14.47 -5.11 -12.38
CA LEU A 302 -15.28 -4.20 -13.19
C LEU A 302 -15.00 -4.33 -14.70
N ALA A 303 -13.77 -4.61 -15.10
CA ALA A 303 -13.24 -4.34 -16.45
C ALA A 303 -14.17 -4.79 -17.59
N ASP A 304 -14.65 -6.03 -17.54
CA ASP A 304 -15.40 -6.65 -18.63
C ASP A 304 -16.94 -6.52 -18.51
N ARG A 305 -17.44 -5.91 -17.44
CA ARG A 305 -18.88 -5.73 -17.22
C ARG A 305 -19.44 -4.68 -18.20
N GLU A 306 -20.57 -4.94 -18.83
CA GLU A 306 -21.26 -3.91 -19.61
C GLU A 306 -21.71 -2.78 -18.68
N PHE A 307 -21.41 -1.53 -19.04
CA PHE A 307 -21.80 -0.36 -18.26
C PHE A 307 -23.29 -0.09 -18.47
N ILE A 308 -24.05 -0.02 -17.38
CA ILE A 308 -25.46 0.35 -17.40
C ILE A 308 -25.58 1.83 -17.08
N PRO A 309 -25.90 2.71 -18.06
CA PRO A 309 -25.94 4.15 -17.82
C PRO A 309 -27.03 4.52 -16.81
N PRO A 310 -26.72 5.35 -15.79
CA PRO A 310 -27.74 5.87 -14.88
C PRO A 310 -28.72 6.79 -15.61
N SER A 311 -29.89 7.01 -15.02
CA SER A 311 -30.92 7.91 -15.58
C SER A 311 -30.44 9.36 -15.73
N ILE A 312 -29.49 9.78 -14.89
CA ILE A 312 -28.78 11.04 -14.98
C ILE A 312 -27.29 10.72 -15.08
N LEU A 313 -26.69 11.06 -16.22
CA LEU A 313 -25.26 10.83 -16.44
C LEU A 313 -24.43 11.76 -15.56
N PRO A 314 -23.31 11.27 -15.00
CA PRO A 314 -22.35 12.12 -14.32
C PRO A 314 -21.71 13.13 -15.29
N THR A 315 -21.24 14.24 -14.72
CA THR A 315 -20.53 15.30 -15.46
C THR A 315 -19.12 15.55 -14.93
N THR A 316 -18.70 14.82 -13.89
CA THR A 316 -17.40 14.97 -13.23
C THR A 316 -16.70 13.63 -13.08
N LEU A 317 -15.37 13.64 -12.96
CA LEU A 317 -14.58 12.44 -12.69
C LEU A 317 -15.15 11.63 -11.52
N SER A 318 -15.31 12.26 -10.35
CA SER A 318 -15.82 11.57 -9.15
C SER A 318 -17.21 10.98 -9.35
N GLY A 319 -18.10 11.67 -10.07
CA GLY A 319 -19.42 11.14 -10.40
C GLY A 319 -19.35 9.89 -11.29
N TRP A 320 -18.44 9.84 -12.26
CA TRP A 320 -18.24 8.66 -13.10
C TRP A 320 -17.61 7.49 -12.33
N ILE A 321 -16.60 7.73 -11.50
CA ILE A 321 -16.00 6.67 -10.66
C ILE A 321 -17.04 6.11 -9.67
N SER A 322 -17.85 6.98 -9.06
CA SER A 322 -18.98 6.56 -8.21
C SER A 322 -20.00 5.72 -8.98
N ALA A 323 -20.38 6.15 -10.19
CA ALA A 323 -21.31 5.40 -11.04
C ALA A 323 -20.77 4.03 -11.49
N LEU A 324 -19.45 3.89 -11.59
CA LEU A 324 -18.78 2.61 -11.92
C LEU A 324 -18.82 1.65 -10.73
N VAL A 325 -18.47 2.09 -9.52
CA VAL A 325 -18.53 1.19 -8.35
C VAL A 325 -19.96 0.79 -7.99
N ALA A 326 -20.94 1.66 -8.26
CA ALA A 326 -22.36 1.33 -8.09
C ALA A 326 -22.84 0.18 -9.00
N GLN A 327 -22.14 -0.13 -10.10
CA GLN A 327 -22.44 -1.29 -10.96
C GLN A 327 -22.21 -2.64 -10.25
N MET A 328 -21.55 -2.63 -9.09
CA MET A 328 -21.26 -3.80 -8.27
C MET A 328 -22.18 -3.92 -7.04
N GLY A 329 -23.19 -3.06 -6.89
CA GLY A 329 -24.17 -3.12 -5.79
C GLY A 329 -23.98 -2.04 -4.71
N GLU A 330 -24.95 -1.92 -3.81
CA GLU A 330 -25.01 -0.84 -2.81
C GLU A 330 -23.81 -0.86 -1.86
N ASN A 331 -23.34 -2.05 -1.46
CA ASN A 331 -22.20 -2.21 -0.57
C ASN A 331 -20.86 -1.77 -1.20
N PHE A 332 -20.79 -1.57 -2.52
CA PHE A 332 -19.63 -1.02 -3.23
C PHE A 332 -19.67 0.50 -3.42
N ALA A 333 -20.80 1.16 -3.12
CA ALA A 333 -21.00 2.58 -3.45
C ALA A 333 -19.94 3.52 -2.85
N GLY A 334 -19.31 3.12 -1.73
CA GLY A 334 -18.23 3.85 -1.07
C GLY A 334 -16.82 3.35 -1.37
N MET A 335 -16.63 2.31 -2.19
CA MET A 335 -15.34 1.66 -2.45
C MET A 335 -14.55 2.36 -3.57
N TYR A 336 -14.45 3.68 -3.49
CA TYR A 336 -13.69 4.47 -4.46
C TYR A 336 -13.00 5.68 -3.83
N ALA A 337 -11.93 6.11 -4.47
CA ALA A 337 -11.25 7.36 -4.14
C ALA A 337 -10.92 8.12 -5.42
N VAL A 338 -10.98 9.45 -5.36
CA VAL A 338 -10.53 10.30 -6.46
C VAL A 338 -9.69 11.42 -5.87
N ASP A 339 -8.56 11.73 -6.52
CA ASP A 339 -7.73 12.85 -6.09
C ASP A 339 -8.59 14.12 -5.95
N PRO A 340 -8.59 14.79 -4.77
CA PRO A 340 -9.46 15.94 -4.52
C PRO A 340 -9.31 17.09 -5.52
N ASN A 341 -8.12 17.26 -6.13
CA ASN A 341 -7.88 18.31 -7.13
C ASN A 341 -8.49 17.96 -8.49
N TYR A 342 -8.76 16.68 -8.75
CA TYR A 342 -9.31 16.16 -10.01
C TYR A 342 -10.76 15.70 -9.88
N ALA A 343 -11.28 15.53 -8.66
CA ALA A 343 -12.63 15.04 -8.40
C ALA A 343 -13.73 15.80 -9.17
N SER A 344 -13.57 17.13 -9.31
CA SER A 344 -14.50 18.01 -10.03
C SER A 344 -14.13 18.24 -11.50
N ALA A 345 -13.11 17.56 -12.03
CA ALA A 345 -12.71 17.70 -13.44
C ALA A 345 -13.89 17.34 -14.35
N GLU A 346 -14.17 18.20 -15.32
CA GLU A 346 -15.32 18.02 -16.21
C GLU A 346 -15.13 16.81 -17.12
N ALA A 347 -16.11 15.90 -17.08
CA ALA A 347 -16.20 14.75 -17.95
C ALA A 347 -17.66 14.54 -18.32
N SER A 348 -18.07 15.12 -19.46
CA SER A 348 -19.42 15.01 -20.01
C SER A 348 -19.39 14.23 -21.32
N VAL A 349 -20.40 13.41 -21.57
CA VAL A 349 -20.67 12.88 -22.92
C VAL A 349 -21.73 13.72 -23.62
N ARG A 350 -21.83 13.62 -24.95
CA ARG A 350 -22.77 14.45 -25.73
C ARG A 350 -24.20 13.93 -25.58
N VAL A 351 -24.40 12.60 -25.64
CA VAL A 351 -25.68 11.92 -25.40
C VAL A 351 -25.45 10.59 -24.68
N ALA A 352 -26.50 10.05 -24.05
CA ALA A 352 -26.43 8.75 -23.36
C ALA A 352 -26.04 7.59 -24.29
N ASP A 353 -26.46 7.64 -25.55
CA ASP A 353 -26.13 6.62 -26.55
C ASP A 353 -24.61 6.49 -26.79
N ASP A 354 -23.81 7.52 -26.47
CA ASP A 354 -22.35 7.48 -26.64
C ASP A 354 -21.65 6.51 -25.67
N VAL A 355 -22.35 6.06 -24.61
CA VAL A 355 -21.81 5.13 -23.60
C VAL A 355 -22.53 3.78 -23.57
N VAL A 356 -23.58 3.62 -24.37
CA VAL A 356 -24.34 2.36 -24.44
C VAL A 356 -23.50 1.28 -25.13
N GLY A 357 -23.49 0.08 -24.55
CA GLY A 357 -22.73 -1.07 -25.06
C GLY A 357 -21.23 -1.02 -24.78
N MET A 358 -20.75 -0.01 -24.05
CA MET A 358 -19.37 0.06 -23.58
C MET A 358 -19.19 -0.76 -22.31
N THR A 359 -17.98 -1.26 -22.09
CA THR A 359 -17.63 -1.90 -20.81
C THR A 359 -17.37 -0.85 -19.73
N CYS A 360 -17.52 -1.23 -18.47
CA CYS A 360 -17.12 -0.41 -17.32
C CYS A 360 -15.61 -0.10 -17.41
N GLY A 361 -14.79 -1.05 -17.88
CA GLY A 361 -13.36 -0.81 -18.11
C GLY A 361 -13.09 0.26 -19.17
N ASP A 362 -13.85 0.28 -20.26
CA ASP A 362 -13.74 1.33 -21.28
C ASP A 362 -14.14 2.70 -20.72
N ILE A 363 -15.26 2.78 -19.99
CA ILE A 363 -15.69 4.04 -19.35
C ILE A 363 -14.62 4.51 -18.36
N LEU A 364 -14.10 3.62 -17.52
CA LEU A 364 -13.06 3.91 -16.52
C LEU A 364 -11.80 4.50 -17.16
N ARG A 365 -11.21 3.82 -18.14
CA ARG A 365 -9.99 4.32 -18.80
C ARG A 365 -10.26 5.60 -19.59
N TYR A 366 -11.44 5.73 -20.22
CA TYR A 366 -11.76 6.91 -21.02
C TYR A 366 -12.05 8.15 -20.20
N VAL A 367 -12.73 8.03 -19.06
CA VAL A 367 -12.95 9.17 -18.16
C VAL A 367 -11.63 9.61 -17.53
N CYS A 368 -10.77 8.67 -17.14
CA CYS A 368 -9.43 8.98 -16.62
C CYS A 368 -8.57 9.69 -17.67
N MET A 369 -8.52 9.14 -18.90
CA MET A 369 -7.81 9.75 -20.04
C MET A 369 -8.27 11.19 -20.31
N ALA A 370 -9.58 11.45 -20.31
CA ALA A 370 -10.12 12.77 -20.60
C ALA A 370 -9.85 13.79 -19.48
N THR A 371 -9.63 13.33 -18.25
CA THR A 371 -9.42 14.16 -17.06
C THR A 371 -7.94 14.28 -16.65
N GLY A 372 -7.03 13.63 -17.38
CA GLY A 372 -5.60 13.64 -17.07
C GLY A 372 -5.25 12.84 -15.82
N THR A 373 -6.05 11.83 -15.49
CA THR A 373 -5.83 10.88 -14.40
C THR A 373 -5.64 9.47 -14.96
N TRP A 374 -5.36 8.51 -14.09
CA TRP A 374 -5.32 7.08 -14.45
C TRP A 374 -5.98 6.23 -13.35
N PRO A 375 -6.55 5.06 -13.70
CA PRO A 375 -7.21 4.19 -12.74
C PRO A 375 -6.28 3.14 -12.14
N ARG A 376 -6.43 2.84 -10.84
CA ARG A 376 -5.84 1.67 -10.17
C ARG A 376 -6.71 1.13 -9.05
N ALA A 377 -6.42 -0.08 -8.60
CA ALA A 377 -6.84 -0.55 -7.29
C ALA A 377 -5.83 -0.07 -6.23
N ASP A 378 -6.33 0.60 -5.19
CA ASP A 378 -5.48 1.06 -4.10
C ASP A 378 -5.06 -0.10 -3.19
N ALA A 379 -3.77 -0.25 -2.90
CA ALA A 379 -3.28 -1.42 -2.17
C ALA A 379 -3.63 -1.36 -0.67
N GLU A 380 -3.77 -0.16 -0.11
CA GLU A 380 -4.09 0.06 1.30
C GLU A 380 -5.58 -0.19 1.60
N THR A 381 -6.46 0.31 0.73
CA THR A 381 -7.92 0.28 0.93
C THR A 381 -8.66 -0.75 0.07
N GLY A 382 -8.07 -1.16 -1.06
CA GLY A 382 -8.75 -1.95 -2.10
C GLY A 382 -9.67 -1.13 -3.01
N TYR A 383 -9.74 0.19 -2.84
CA TYR A 383 -10.70 1.04 -3.54
C TYR A 383 -10.34 1.24 -5.01
N LEU A 384 -11.37 1.50 -5.82
CA LEU A 384 -11.20 1.96 -7.19
C LEU A 384 -10.73 3.43 -7.16
N THR A 385 -9.48 3.66 -7.52
CA THR A 385 -8.85 4.98 -7.41
C THR A 385 -8.58 5.59 -8.77
N ALA A 386 -8.90 6.89 -8.92
CA ALA A 386 -8.51 7.69 -10.06
C ALA A 386 -7.72 8.93 -9.61
N GLU A 387 -6.49 9.08 -10.08
CA GLU A 387 -5.57 10.11 -9.61
C GLU A 387 -4.56 10.51 -10.68
N PRO A 388 -3.90 11.68 -10.57
CA PRO A 388 -2.83 12.06 -11.48
C PRO A 388 -1.59 11.17 -11.30
N MET A 389 -0.67 11.20 -12.26
CA MET A 389 0.64 10.57 -12.12
C MET A 389 1.49 11.35 -11.10
N TRP A 390 1.98 10.69 -10.06
CA TRP A 390 2.90 11.29 -9.09
C TRP A 390 4.38 11.03 -9.43
N ASN A 391 5.28 11.56 -8.61
CA ASN A 391 6.72 11.64 -8.84
C ASN A 391 7.59 11.15 -7.67
N GLN A 392 7.03 10.32 -6.80
CA GLN A 392 7.73 9.75 -5.65
C GLN A 392 7.59 8.23 -5.64
N GLY A 393 8.61 7.56 -5.12
CA GLY A 393 8.70 6.11 -5.06
C GLY A 393 9.91 5.66 -4.24
N SER A 394 10.25 4.38 -4.35
CA SER A 394 11.24 3.72 -3.50
C SER A 394 12.66 3.94 -4.01
N LYS A 395 13.63 3.90 -3.09
CA LYS A 395 15.05 3.80 -3.43
C LYS A 395 15.41 2.32 -3.58
N ILE A 396 15.90 1.95 -4.76
CA ILE A 396 16.32 0.59 -5.08
C ILE A 396 17.81 0.62 -5.34
N THR A 397 18.56 -0.05 -4.49
CA THR A 397 20.01 -0.23 -4.64
C THR A 397 20.31 -1.55 -5.32
N LEU A 398 21.52 -1.70 -5.89
CA LEU A 398 21.95 -2.98 -6.46
C LEU A 398 21.93 -4.12 -5.44
N ASP A 399 22.11 -3.83 -4.15
CA ASP A 399 21.99 -4.85 -3.10
C ASP A 399 20.57 -5.41 -3.00
N ASN A 400 19.54 -4.61 -3.32
CA ASN A 400 18.15 -5.05 -3.28
C ASN A 400 17.78 -5.97 -4.45
N LEU A 401 18.64 -6.04 -5.47
CA LEU A 401 18.44 -6.75 -6.72
C LEU A 401 19.24 -8.03 -6.75
N ILE A 402 18.71 -9.03 -7.46
CA ILE A 402 19.38 -10.31 -7.70
C ILE A 402 20.29 -10.18 -8.92
N ASP A 403 19.82 -9.45 -9.93
CA ASP A 403 20.53 -9.18 -11.17
C ASP A 403 20.63 -7.67 -11.42
N TYR A 404 21.62 -7.26 -12.21
CA TYR A 404 21.73 -5.88 -12.65
C TYR A 404 20.48 -5.48 -13.47
N PRO A 405 19.93 -4.25 -13.29
CA PRO A 405 18.75 -3.81 -14.04
C PRO A 405 18.91 -3.97 -15.55
N THR A 406 17.92 -4.59 -16.20
CA THR A 406 17.88 -4.66 -17.66
C THR A 406 17.20 -3.40 -18.20
N MET A 407 17.89 -2.65 -19.06
CA MET A 407 17.32 -1.50 -19.76
C MET A 407 17.04 -1.88 -21.21
N LYS A 408 15.82 -1.61 -21.67
CA LYS A 408 15.42 -1.81 -23.07
C LYS A 408 14.60 -0.63 -23.57
N ALA A 409 14.57 -0.44 -24.88
CA ALA A 409 13.74 0.61 -25.49
C ALA A 409 12.25 0.40 -25.15
N ASN A 410 11.60 1.50 -24.77
CA ASN A 410 10.14 1.57 -24.72
C ASN A 410 9.57 1.74 -26.13
N THR A 411 8.28 1.52 -26.30
CA THR A 411 7.61 1.68 -27.59
C THR A 411 7.55 3.16 -27.97
N ASP A 412 7.93 3.49 -29.20
CA ASP A 412 7.69 4.80 -29.80
C ASP A 412 6.38 4.82 -30.59
N ILE A 413 5.73 5.97 -30.66
CA ILE A 413 4.49 6.21 -31.43
C ILE A 413 4.77 7.23 -32.54
N ALA A 414 4.30 6.94 -33.75
CA ALA A 414 4.35 7.87 -34.87
C ALA A 414 3.23 8.90 -34.86
N ALA A 415 2.01 8.50 -34.54
CA ALA A 415 0.86 9.39 -34.45
C ALA A 415 -0.27 8.81 -33.58
N LEU A 416 -1.03 9.71 -32.97
CA LEU A 416 -2.29 9.46 -32.29
C LEU A 416 -3.44 9.98 -33.16
N PHE A 417 -4.39 9.11 -33.48
CA PHE A 417 -5.57 9.42 -34.30
C PHE A 417 -6.80 9.49 -33.40
N PHE A 418 -7.31 10.70 -33.18
CA PHE A 418 -8.53 10.92 -32.42
C PHE A 418 -9.74 11.02 -33.37
N THR A 419 -10.78 10.26 -33.06
CA THR A 419 -12.14 10.52 -33.57
C THR A 419 -12.87 11.30 -32.48
N LEU A 420 -13.11 12.59 -32.72
CA LEU A 420 -13.76 13.46 -31.75
C LEU A 420 -15.26 13.13 -31.67
N ASN A 421 -15.79 13.02 -30.46
CA ASN A 421 -17.23 12.85 -30.23
C ASN A 421 -17.98 14.20 -30.30
N ASP A 422 -17.80 14.91 -31.42
CA ASP A 422 -18.40 16.23 -31.69
C ASP A 422 -19.72 16.16 -32.49
N GLY A 423 -20.18 14.93 -32.78
CA GLY A 423 -21.35 14.65 -33.61
C GLY A 423 -21.08 14.59 -35.12
N ASN A 424 -19.84 14.82 -35.55
CA ASN A 424 -19.42 14.74 -36.96
C ASN A 424 -18.25 13.76 -37.19
N ASP A 425 -17.79 13.07 -36.13
CA ASP A 425 -16.64 12.15 -36.14
C ASP A 425 -15.36 12.80 -36.69
N THR A 426 -15.15 14.08 -36.37
CA THR A 426 -13.98 14.84 -36.83
C THR A 426 -12.69 14.10 -36.47
N GLN A 427 -11.86 13.87 -37.48
CA GLN A 427 -10.54 13.27 -37.30
C GLN A 427 -9.53 14.34 -36.90
N TYR A 428 -8.83 14.12 -35.79
CA TYR A 428 -7.74 14.97 -35.32
C TYR A 428 -6.49 14.13 -35.09
N VAL A 429 -5.38 14.51 -35.73
CA VAL A 429 -4.13 13.76 -35.68
C VAL A 429 -3.11 14.55 -34.89
N VAL A 430 -2.54 13.93 -33.86
CA VAL A 430 -1.41 14.46 -33.10
C VAL A 430 -0.18 13.64 -33.44
N SER A 431 0.91 14.32 -33.82
CA SER A 431 2.19 13.65 -34.07
C SER A 431 2.69 13.00 -32.78
N GLY A 432 3.20 11.78 -32.89
CA GLY A 432 3.79 11.08 -31.76
C GLY A 432 5.25 11.47 -31.51
N ASN A 433 5.93 10.75 -30.62
CA ASN A 433 7.31 11.02 -30.23
C ASN A 433 8.34 10.63 -31.29
N SER A 434 7.98 9.78 -32.25
CA SER A 434 8.86 9.38 -33.35
C SER A 434 8.04 9.08 -34.60
N THR A 435 7.98 10.04 -35.53
CA THR A 435 7.25 9.89 -36.81
C THR A 435 7.77 8.77 -37.70
N ALA A 436 8.97 8.24 -37.42
CA ALA A 436 9.54 7.08 -38.08
C ALA A 436 9.11 5.74 -37.47
N SER A 437 8.44 5.75 -36.31
CA SER A 437 7.86 4.54 -35.71
C SER A 437 6.81 3.91 -36.65
N ASN A 438 6.67 2.60 -36.58
CA ASN A 438 5.61 1.87 -37.26
C ASN A 438 4.31 1.80 -36.43
N GLU A 439 4.34 2.25 -35.17
CA GLU A 439 3.21 2.17 -34.25
C GLU A 439 2.37 3.45 -34.31
N THR A 440 1.07 3.29 -34.48
CA THR A 440 0.07 4.36 -34.36
C THR A 440 -1.05 3.90 -33.44
N LYS A 441 -1.68 4.83 -32.72
CA LYS A 441 -2.83 4.51 -31.85
C LYS A 441 -4.07 5.28 -32.29
N SER A 442 -5.20 4.60 -32.29
CA SER A 442 -6.51 5.20 -32.54
C SER A 442 -7.27 5.35 -31.21
N ILE A 443 -7.88 6.51 -31.02
CA ILE A 443 -8.60 6.88 -29.81
C ILE A 443 -10.00 7.34 -30.22
N GLN A 444 -11.01 6.64 -29.71
CA GLN A 444 -12.42 6.99 -29.84
C GLN A 444 -13.01 7.02 -28.43
N ASN A 445 -12.87 8.18 -27.79
CA ASN A 445 -13.24 8.39 -26.40
C ASN A 445 -14.46 9.33 -26.36
N PRO A 446 -15.61 8.90 -25.80
CA PRO A 446 -16.85 9.68 -25.82
C PRO A 446 -16.77 11.00 -25.02
N PHE A 447 -15.78 11.14 -24.14
CA PHE A 447 -15.54 12.34 -23.33
C PHE A 447 -14.74 13.43 -24.08
N ILE A 448 -14.02 13.06 -25.14
CA ILE A 448 -13.17 13.96 -25.94
C ILE A 448 -13.96 14.48 -27.14
N LYS A 449 -14.38 15.74 -27.07
CA LYS A 449 -15.28 16.38 -28.04
C LYS A 449 -14.61 17.50 -28.83
N THR A 450 -13.42 17.92 -28.43
CA THR A 450 -12.72 19.07 -29.00
C THR A 450 -11.25 18.75 -29.25
N GLN A 451 -10.61 19.49 -30.16
CA GLN A 451 -9.18 19.35 -30.42
C GLN A 451 -8.33 19.70 -29.17
N SER A 452 -8.77 20.66 -28.35
CA SER A 452 -8.07 21.01 -27.11
C SER A 452 -8.06 19.86 -26.09
N GLN A 453 -9.21 19.18 -25.93
CA GLN A 453 -9.29 17.97 -25.10
C GLN A 453 -8.43 16.85 -25.66
N ALA A 454 -8.45 16.64 -26.99
CA ALA A 454 -7.62 15.63 -27.63
C ALA A 454 -6.13 15.92 -27.47
N LEU A 455 -5.70 17.17 -27.59
CA LEU A 455 -4.31 17.58 -27.37
C LEU A 455 -3.87 17.35 -25.92
N THR A 456 -4.75 17.65 -24.96
CA THR A 456 -4.50 17.40 -23.53
C THR A 456 -4.31 15.90 -23.26
N ALA A 457 -5.21 15.05 -23.79
CA ALA A 457 -5.09 13.60 -23.67
C ALA A 457 -3.85 13.06 -24.40
N ALA A 458 -3.53 13.58 -25.58
CA ALA A 458 -2.35 13.19 -26.35
C ALA A 458 -1.05 13.46 -25.57
N ARG A 459 -0.94 14.62 -24.93
CA ARG A 459 0.21 14.97 -24.06
C ARG A 459 0.38 13.96 -22.92
N ALA A 460 -0.71 13.61 -22.24
CA ALA A 460 -0.68 12.61 -21.18
C ALA A 460 -0.28 11.22 -21.70
N ILE A 461 -0.89 10.75 -22.80
CA ILE A 461 -0.57 9.46 -23.43
C ILE A 461 0.91 9.42 -23.81
N LEU A 462 1.39 10.40 -24.57
CA LEU A 462 2.76 10.41 -25.07
C LEU A 462 3.79 10.41 -23.92
N SER A 463 3.44 10.93 -22.72
CA SER A 463 4.30 10.91 -21.51
C SER A 463 4.62 9.54 -20.94
N THR A 464 4.13 8.51 -21.61
CA THR A 464 4.31 7.10 -21.26
C THR A 464 5.00 6.31 -22.39
N TYR A 465 5.28 6.93 -23.54
CA TYR A 465 5.92 6.32 -24.70
C TYR A 465 7.32 6.92 -24.94
N GLY A 466 8.15 6.17 -25.67
CA GLY A 466 9.57 6.50 -25.84
C GLY A 466 10.40 6.35 -24.58
N GLY A 467 11.70 6.60 -24.69
CA GLY A 467 12.65 6.33 -23.62
C GLY A 467 12.85 4.84 -23.39
N ASN A 468 12.97 4.44 -22.11
CA ASN A 468 13.33 3.07 -21.73
C ASN A 468 12.28 2.40 -20.84
N LYS A 469 12.29 1.08 -20.83
CA LYS A 469 11.74 0.24 -19.76
C LYS A 469 12.90 -0.37 -18.99
N LEU A 470 12.82 -0.28 -17.67
CA LEU A 470 13.70 -0.99 -16.77
C LEU A 470 12.99 -2.24 -16.25
N GLU A 471 13.64 -3.38 -16.39
CA GLU A 471 13.20 -4.64 -15.81
C GLU A 471 14.16 -4.99 -14.68
N ILE A 472 13.60 -5.10 -13.47
CA ILE A 472 14.34 -5.42 -12.27
C ILE A 472 13.79 -6.69 -11.64
N VAL A 473 14.69 -7.48 -11.05
CA VAL A 473 14.35 -8.68 -10.29
C VAL A 473 15.07 -8.60 -8.96
N GLY A 474 14.32 -8.68 -7.87
CA GLY A 474 14.89 -8.47 -6.55
C GLY A 474 14.09 -9.12 -5.43
N ARG A 475 14.28 -8.55 -4.25
CA ARG A 475 13.64 -8.97 -3.01
C ARG A 475 12.15 -8.61 -2.95
N GLY A 476 11.73 -7.56 -3.65
CA GLY A 476 10.36 -7.02 -3.58
C GLY A 476 10.09 -6.28 -2.27
N ASP A 477 9.31 -5.21 -2.36
CA ASP A 477 8.86 -4.42 -1.22
C ASP A 477 7.33 -4.27 -1.29
N PRO A 478 6.58 -4.86 -0.35
CA PRO A 478 5.14 -4.67 -0.22
C PRO A 478 4.67 -3.24 0.04
N ALA A 479 5.56 -2.32 0.43
CA ALA A 479 5.21 -0.91 0.60
C ALA A 479 5.19 -0.12 -0.72
N SER A 480 5.78 -0.67 -1.79
CA SER A 480 5.78 -0.06 -3.12
C SER A 480 4.47 -0.34 -3.88
N GLU A 481 3.99 0.63 -4.65
CA GLU A 481 2.75 0.54 -5.42
C GLU A 481 2.96 0.83 -6.90
N ILE A 482 2.07 0.31 -7.75
CA ILE A 482 2.02 0.76 -9.14
C ILE A 482 1.68 2.25 -9.19
N GLY A 483 2.36 2.98 -10.07
CA GLY A 483 2.35 4.45 -10.13
C GLY A 483 3.51 5.12 -9.42
N ASP A 484 4.16 4.46 -8.45
CA ASP A 484 5.34 4.99 -7.76
C ASP A 484 6.49 5.24 -8.75
N VAL A 485 7.25 6.32 -8.54
CA VAL A 485 8.43 6.65 -9.34
C VAL A 485 9.69 6.31 -8.55
N ASP A 486 10.21 5.11 -8.81
CA ASP A 486 11.34 4.56 -8.10
C ASP A 486 12.66 5.15 -8.61
N THR A 487 13.62 5.28 -7.70
CA THR A 487 15.01 5.64 -8.02
C THR A 487 15.89 4.39 -7.92
N VAL A 488 16.41 3.92 -9.04
CA VAL A 488 17.29 2.75 -9.14
C VAL A 488 18.74 3.21 -9.20
N TRP A 489 19.52 2.90 -8.17
CA TRP A 489 20.95 3.21 -8.10
C TRP A 489 21.72 2.20 -8.93
N LEU A 490 22.40 2.72 -9.96
CA LEU A 490 23.16 1.92 -10.93
C LEU A 490 24.62 1.73 -10.51
N ASN A 491 25.13 2.60 -9.64
CA ASN A 491 26.44 2.51 -8.95
C ASN A 491 26.53 3.57 -7.83
N GLU A 492 27.73 3.83 -7.32
CA GLU A 492 28.03 4.79 -6.24
C GLU A 492 27.73 6.27 -6.57
N SER A 493 27.55 6.63 -7.84
CA SER A 493 27.31 8.02 -8.29
C SER A 493 26.03 8.18 -9.12
N THR A 494 25.59 7.14 -9.83
CA THR A 494 24.52 7.25 -10.83
C THR A 494 23.27 6.52 -10.39
N ALA A 495 22.12 7.15 -10.61
CA ALA A 495 20.83 6.52 -10.50
C ALA A 495 20.00 6.87 -11.74
N THR A 496 18.98 6.07 -11.97
CA THR A 496 17.95 6.27 -13.00
C THR A 496 16.59 6.21 -12.32
N THR A 497 15.59 6.84 -12.91
CA THR A 497 14.23 6.84 -12.38
C THR A 497 13.27 6.19 -13.34
N GLY A 498 12.21 5.58 -12.81
CA GLY A 498 11.17 4.99 -13.62
C GLY A 498 9.89 4.75 -12.84
N ARG A 499 8.76 4.89 -13.51
CA ARG A 499 7.45 4.66 -12.92
C ARG A 499 7.09 3.20 -12.92
N ARG A 500 6.86 2.62 -11.75
CA ARG A 500 6.42 1.24 -11.58
C ARG A 500 5.05 1.03 -12.21
N ILE A 501 4.97 0.25 -13.27
CA ILE A 501 3.71 -0.11 -13.93
C ILE A 501 3.32 -1.57 -13.70
N GLN A 502 4.26 -2.38 -13.21
CA GLN A 502 4.04 -3.78 -12.86
C GLN A 502 4.95 -4.19 -11.72
N GLN A 503 4.45 -5.03 -10.82
CA GLN A 503 5.23 -5.72 -9.80
C GLN A 503 4.67 -7.10 -9.49
N ASP A 504 5.55 -8.05 -9.23
CA ASP A 504 5.26 -9.38 -8.71
C ASP A 504 5.69 -9.47 -7.24
N LEU A 505 4.78 -9.93 -6.37
CA LEU A 505 4.99 -10.15 -4.93
C LEU A 505 4.65 -11.61 -4.53
N SER A 506 4.88 -12.54 -5.44
CA SER A 506 4.63 -13.97 -5.22
C SER A 506 5.64 -14.60 -4.28
N LEU A 507 5.20 -15.55 -3.45
CA LEU A 507 6.09 -16.39 -2.65
C LEU A 507 6.42 -17.67 -3.43
N GLN A 508 7.71 -17.88 -3.68
CA GLN A 508 8.24 -19.09 -4.29
C GLN A 508 8.86 -19.95 -3.18
N ASP A 509 8.36 -21.17 -3.01
CA ASP A 509 8.79 -22.11 -1.94
C ASP A 509 8.74 -21.46 -0.53
N GLY A 510 7.73 -20.63 -0.28
CA GLY A 510 7.55 -19.92 1.00
C GLY A 510 8.47 -18.71 1.19
N VAL A 511 9.23 -18.31 0.17
CA VAL A 511 10.15 -17.17 0.21
C VAL A 511 9.71 -16.12 -0.79
N LEU A 512 9.51 -14.88 -0.32
CA LEU A 512 9.43 -13.73 -1.20
C LEU A 512 10.83 -13.52 -1.78
N ARG A 513 11.04 -13.79 -3.06
CA ARG A 513 12.29 -13.57 -3.79
C ARG A 513 12.00 -13.65 -5.28
N ASN A 514 12.92 -13.17 -6.11
CA ASN A 514 12.72 -13.10 -7.56
C ASN A 514 11.51 -12.24 -7.94
N CYS A 515 11.18 -11.25 -7.12
CA CYS A 515 10.08 -10.33 -7.36
C CYS A 515 10.47 -9.44 -8.55
N SER A 516 9.76 -9.62 -9.66
CA SER A 516 9.98 -8.84 -10.87
C SER A 516 9.24 -7.51 -10.80
N SER A 517 9.78 -6.47 -11.42
CA SER A 517 9.07 -5.20 -11.60
C SER A 517 9.47 -4.56 -12.91
N VAL A 518 8.52 -3.85 -13.51
CA VAL A 518 8.74 -3.08 -14.74
C VAL A 518 8.54 -1.61 -14.41
N LEU A 519 9.61 -0.84 -14.63
CA LEU A 519 9.61 0.61 -14.45
C LEU A 519 9.65 1.27 -15.82
N LEU A 520 8.76 2.22 -16.02
CA LEU A 520 8.64 3.02 -17.22
C LEU A 520 9.44 4.31 -17.05
N GLN A 521 10.57 4.41 -17.74
CA GLN A 521 11.32 5.65 -17.91
C GLN A 521 10.89 6.26 -19.25
N ALA A 522 9.64 6.71 -19.30
CA ALA A 522 9.12 7.35 -20.49
C ALA A 522 9.79 8.71 -20.70
N ASP A 523 10.12 9.01 -21.94
CA ASP A 523 10.82 10.24 -22.30
C ASP A 523 9.84 11.41 -22.29
N GLY A 524 9.66 12.09 -21.16
CA GLY A 524 8.77 13.26 -21.09
C GLY A 524 9.26 14.49 -21.86
N ILE A 525 10.42 14.42 -22.53
CA ILE A 525 10.97 15.53 -23.33
C ILE A 525 10.03 15.91 -24.46
N PHE A 526 9.23 15.00 -25.05
CA PHE A 526 8.34 15.41 -26.16
C PHE A 526 7.22 16.41 -25.73
N LEU A 527 6.99 16.62 -24.42
CA LEU A 527 6.14 17.72 -23.94
C LEU A 527 6.78 19.10 -24.13
N TYR A 528 8.09 19.15 -24.38
CA TYR A 528 8.92 20.35 -24.40
C TYR A 528 9.94 20.29 -25.54
N ASP A 529 9.95 21.25 -26.45
CA ASP A 529 10.91 21.25 -27.56
C ASP A 529 12.36 21.56 -27.15
N GLY A 530 12.60 21.97 -25.91
CA GLY A 530 13.94 22.15 -25.37
C GLY A 530 14.06 21.94 -23.87
N MET A 531 15.28 21.58 -23.47
CA MET A 531 15.69 21.38 -22.09
C MET A 531 17.10 21.95 -21.91
N GLU A 532 17.34 22.64 -20.79
CA GLU A 532 18.67 23.09 -20.39
C GLU A 532 18.91 22.83 -18.90
N VAL A 533 20.09 22.30 -18.57
CA VAL A 533 20.55 22.12 -17.18
C VAL A 533 21.64 23.15 -16.90
N ILE A 534 21.32 24.12 -16.05
CA ILE A 534 22.19 25.22 -15.66
C ILE A 534 22.91 24.83 -14.36
N THR A 535 24.25 24.87 -14.38
CA THR A 535 25.12 24.51 -13.24
C THR A 535 26.11 25.60 -12.87
N SER A 536 26.07 26.75 -13.54
CA SER A 536 26.94 27.91 -13.29
C SER A 536 26.12 29.19 -13.19
N SER A 537 26.46 30.05 -12.23
CA SER A 537 25.77 31.34 -12.05
C SER A 537 25.93 32.24 -13.28
N GLY A 538 24.88 33.00 -13.60
CA GLY A 538 24.87 33.88 -14.77
C GLY A 538 23.48 34.43 -15.06
N VAL A 539 23.32 35.02 -16.25
CA VAL A 539 22.01 35.42 -16.77
C VAL A 539 21.60 34.40 -17.82
N TRP A 540 20.42 33.80 -17.64
CA TRP A 540 19.80 32.94 -18.63
C TRP A 540 18.67 33.70 -19.34
N THR A 541 18.60 33.59 -20.67
CA THR A 541 17.58 34.26 -21.48
C THR A 541 16.74 33.22 -22.17
N ALA A 542 15.42 33.32 -22.02
CA ALA A 542 14.49 32.40 -22.66
C ALA A 542 14.65 32.39 -24.19
N PRO A 543 14.60 31.21 -24.84
CA PRO A 543 14.62 31.13 -26.28
C PRO A 543 13.46 31.91 -26.93
N ALA A 544 13.67 32.37 -28.16
CA ALA A 544 12.61 33.02 -28.93
C ALA A 544 11.41 32.08 -29.09
N GLY A 545 10.20 32.60 -28.84
CA GLY A 545 8.95 31.83 -28.93
C GLY A 545 8.49 31.17 -27.63
N ALA A 546 9.37 31.02 -26.64
CA ALA A 546 8.98 30.48 -25.33
C ALA A 546 8.12 31.49 -24.57
N THR A 547 6.90 31.09 -24.22
CA THR A 547 5.94 31.87 -23.41
C THR A 547 5.65 31.23 -22.06
N GLN A 548 6.07 29.98 -21.87
CA GLN A 548 5.91 29.23 -20.63
C GLN A 548 7.16 28.37 -20.39
N LEU A 549 7.58 28.28 -19.12
CA LEU A 549 8.69 27.44 -18.69
C LEU A 549 8.23 26.46 -17.61
N ARG A 550 8.70 25.22 -17.67
CA ARG A 550 8.73 24.34 -16.48
C ARG A 550 10.12 24.38 -15.88
N ILE A 551 10.19 24.66 -14.59
CA ILE A 551 11.43 24.91 -13.85
C ILE A 551 11.55 23.89 -12.73
N ILE A 552 12.74 23.31 -12.57
CA ILE A 552 13.13 22.49 -11.43
C ILE A 552 14.40 23.10 -10.83
N LEU A 553 14.29 23.68 -9.62
CA LEU A 553 15.41 24.28 -8.89
C LEU A 553 15.85 23.34 -7.79
N VAL A 554 17.07 22.82 -7.91
CA VAL A 554 17.65 21.86 -6.97
C VAL A 554 18.69 22.58 -6.12
N GLY A 555 18.55 22.58 -4.80
CA GLY A 555 19.51 23.16 -3.87
C GLY A 555 20.78 22.31 -3.68
N LYS A 556 21.73 22.82 -2.90
CA LYS A 556 22.94 22.08 -2.52
C LYS A 556 22.62 21.01 -1.48
N GLY A 557 23.18 19.81 -1.64
CA GLY A 557 23.10 18.73 -0.66
C GLY A 557 24.07 18.90 0.51
N GLU A 558 23.71 18.31 1.64
CA GLU A 558 24.53 18.33 2.87
C GLU A 558 25.67 17.31 2.80
N GLY A 559 26.74 17.56 3.56
CA GLY A 559 27.82 16.57 3.71
C GLY A 559 27.41 15.45 4.68
N GLY A 560 27.90 14.24 4.44
CA GLY A 560 27.77 13.13 5.36
C GLY A 560 28.55 13.38 6.65
N GLY A 561 28.00 12.88 7.76
CA GLY A 561 28.63 12.90 9.07
C GLY A 561 29.87 12.03 9.13
N HIS A 562 30.77 12.31 10.08
CA HIS A 562 31.95 11.49 10.36
C HIS A 562 31.52 10.24 11.16
N GLY A 563 32.11 9.08 10.85
CA GLY A 563 31.87 7.87 11.65
C GLY A 563 32.51 7.95 13.03
N GLU A 564 31.98 7.24 14.01
CA GLU A 564 32.55 7.17 15.34
C GLU A 564 33.78 6.22 15.37
N PRO A 565 34.75 6.43 16.27
CA PRO A 565 35.87 5.50 16.44
C PRO A 565 35.40 4.15 17.01
N GLY A 566 36.12 3.08 16.67
CA GLY A 566 35.91 1.78 17.32
C GLY A 566 36.31 1.81 18.79
N THR A 567 35.78 0.89 19.60
CA THR A 567 36.13 0.78 21.02
C THR A 567 37.22 -0.28 21.25
N MET A 568 37.90 -0.18 22.39
CA MET A 568 38.93 -1.16 22.80
C MET A 568 38.31 -2.23 23.69
N GLY A 569 38.31 -3.49 23.25
CA GLY A 569 37.96 -4.62 24.10
C GLY A 569 39.06 -4.90 25.14
N ARG A 570 38.67 -5.22 26.38
CA ARG A 570 39.59 -5.38 27.50
C ARG A 570 39.22 -6.59 28.35
N GLN A 571 40.13 -7.57 28.40
CA GLN A 571 39.99 -8.77 29.23
C GLN A 571 41.18 -8.95 30.18
N GLU A 572 40.93 -9.51 31.37
CA GLU A 572 41.96 -9.84 32.35
C GLU A 572 42.56 -11.23 32.12
N SER A 573 43.88 -11.35 32.19
CA SER A 573 44.61 -12.62 32.22
C SER A 573 45.47 -12.70 33.48
N GLU A 574 45.28 -13.76 34.27
CA GLU A 574 46.05 -14.02 35.50
C GLU A 574 47.40 -14.71 35.23
N ASP A 575 47.54 -15.45 34.14
CA ASP A 575 48.70 -16.30 33.81
C ASP A 575 49.53 -15.81 32.60
N GLY A 576 49.12 -14.70 31.99
CA GLY A 576 49.75 -14.12 30.81
C GLY A 576 49.35 -14.75 29.48
N TYR A 577 48.37 -15.68 29.48
CA TYR A 577 47.82 -16.40 28.33
C TYR A 577 46.27 -16.33 28.24
N GLY A 578 45.68 -15.16 28.47
CA GLY A 578 44.24 -14.96 28.25
C GLY A 578 43.90 -14.70 26.78
N ASP A 579 42.74 -15.22 26.35
CA ASP A 579 42.12 -14.85 25.09
C ASP A 579 41.75 -13.35 25.09
N SER A 580 41.75 -12.73 23.91
CA SER A 580 41.42 -11.31 23.78
C SER A 580 39.95 -11.10 23.43
N GLU A 581 39.28 -10.21 24.14
CA GLU A 581 37.94 -9.74 23.80
C GLU A 581 38.01 -8.61 22.76
N ARG A 582 37.21 -8.70 21.70
CA ARG A 582 37.09 -7.62 20.71
C ARG A 582 36.18 -6.52 21.24
N GLY A 583 36.59 -5.28 21.03
CA GLY A 583 35.69 -4.13 21.24
C GLY A 583 34.56 -4.10 20.21
N GLU A 584 33.81 -3.02 20.23
CA GLU A 584 32.69 -2.76 19.33
C GLU A 584 33.10 -1.86 18.15
N TYR A 585 32.48 -2.07 17.00
CA TYR A 585 32.61 -1.15 15.87
C TYR A 585 32.03 0.22 16.25
N GLY A 586 32.66 1.29 15.77
CA GLY A 586 32.06 2.61 15.83
C GLY A 586 30.78 2.66 15.00
N ALA A 587 29.84 3.52 15.38
CA ALA A 587 28.67 3.78 14.56
C ALA A 587 29.06 4.50 13.26
N ASP A 588 28.37 4.17 12.17
CA ASP A 588 28.49 4.92 10.92
C ASP A 588 27.95 6.35 11.11
N GLY A 589 28.57 7.32 10.43
CA GLY A 589 28.08 8.70 10.39
C GLY A 589 26.73 8.79 9.68
N SER A 590 25.93 9.82 10.01
CA SER A 590 24.65 10.06 9.34
C SER A 590 24.85 10.48 7.88
N ASP A 591 23.99 10.00 6.99
CA ASP A 591 23.95 10.47 5.60
C ASP A 591 23.56 11.95 5.52
N GLY A 592 24.18 12.69 4.61
CA GLY A 592 23.81 14.06 4.29
C GLY A 592 22.49 14.08 3.52
N VAL A 593 21.58 14.98 3.90
CA VAL A 593 20.28 15.18 3.24
C VAL A 593 20.48 15.84 1.87
N GLY A 594 19.72 15.40 0.87
CA GLY A 594 19.68 16.05 -0.44
C GLY A 594 19.15 17.48 -0.38
N GLY A 595 19.56 18.32 -1.33
CA GLY A 595 19.11 19.71 -1.40
C GLY A 595 17.59 19.85 -1.57
N LYS A 596 17.01 20.96 -1.11
CA LYS A 596 15.59 21.23 -1.37
C LYS A 596 15.32 21.35 -2.87
N VAL A 597 14.20 20.82 -3.35
CA VAL A 597 13.77 20.93 -4.75
C VAL A 597 12.46 21.69 -4.86
N TRP A 598 12.43 22.72 -5.71
CA TRP A 598 11.25 23.49 -6.05
C TRP A 598 10.92 23.32 -7.52
N THR A 599 9.65 23.07 -7.85
CA THR A 599 9.19 22.88 -9.22
C THR A 599 7.96 23.74 -9.50
N ALA A 600 7.89 24.35 -10.68
CA ALA A 600 6.71 25.07 -11.13
C ALA A 600 6.66 25.20 -12.65
N THR A 601 5.46 25.44 -13.17
CA THR A 601 5.26 25.99 -14.52
C THR A 601 4.97 27.48 -14.39
N ILE A 602 5.71 28.31 -15.11
CA ILE A 602 5.59 29.78 -15.05
C ILE A 602 5.35 30.36 -16.45
N ASP A 603 4.52 31.39 -16.52
CA ASP A 603 4.38 32.17 -17.75
C ASP A 603 5.48 33.23 -17.82
N ILE A 604 6.03 33.43 -19.01
CA ILE A 604 7.12 34.37 -19.27
C ILE A 604 6.80 35.27 -20.46
N ASN A 605 7.43 36.44 -20.48
CA ASN A 605 7.46 37.24 -21.70
C ASN A 605 8.45 36.61 -22.70
N PRO A 606 8.23 36.76 -24.01
CA PRO A 606 9.19 36.33 -25.02
C PRO A 606 10.60 36.87 -24.73
N GLN A 607 11.59 35.97 -24.72
CA GLN A 607 12.99 36.30 -24.44
C GLN A 607 13.26 36.95 -23.07
N GLN A 608 12.40 36.69 -22.09
CA GLN A 608 12.62 37.13 -20.71
C GLN A 608 13.95 36.56 -20.16
N SER A 609 14.70 37.40 -19.45
CA SER A 609 15.96 37.03 -18.82
C SER A 609 15.81 36.86 -17.31
N PHE A 610 16.53 35.89 -16.76
CA PHE A 610 16.54 35.53 -15.35
C PHE A 610 17.98 35.46 -14.85
N GLU A 611 18.24 36.05 -13.68
CA GLU A 611 19.48 35.81 -12.98
C GLU A 611 19.43 34.42 -12.34
N VAL A 612 20.50 33.64 -12.53
CA VAL A 612 20.67 32.31 -11.96
C VAL A 612 21.87 32.33 -11.02
N SER A 613 21.67 31.89 -9.77
CA SER A 613 22.75 31.81 -8.78
C SER A 613 22.66 30.52 -7.97
N PHE A 614 23.83 29.99 -7.63
CA PHE A 614 24.03 28.82 -6.79
C PHE A 614 24.83 29.17 -5.52
N ASP A 615 24.85 30.44 -5.14
CA ASP A 615 25.58 30.94 -3.97
C ASP A 615 24.86 30.49 -2.68
N GLY A 616 25.54 29.67 -1.88
CA GLY A 616 25.01 29.11 -0.64
C GLY A 616 24.31 27.77 -0.83
N PHE A 617 23.21 27.56 -0.10
CA PHE A 617 22.48 26.28 -0.10
C PHE A 617 21.34 26.21 -1.11
N ASN A 618 20.83 27.36 -1.57
CA ASN A 618 19.64 27.41 -2.41
C ASN A 618 20.00 27.84 -3.83
N THR A 619 19.35 27.21 -4.80
CA THR A 619 19.39 27.66 -6.19
C THR A 619 18.36 28.76 -6.37
N ILE A 620 18.77 29.85 -7.04
CA ILE A 620 17.94 31.02 -7.35
C ILE A 620 17.80 31.13 -8.86
N PHE A 621 16.57 31.36 -9.32
CA PHE A 621 16.23 31.64 -10.72
C PHE A 621 15.25 32.82 -10.76
N GLY A 622 15.77 34.03 -10.95
CA GLY A 622 15.03 35.29 -10.80
C GLY A 622 14.33 35.38 -9.43
N PRO A 623 12.99 35.53 -9.38
CA PRO A 623 12.25 35.59 -8.12
C PRO A 623 12.02 34.21 -7.47
N TYR A 624 12.37 33.12 -8.14
CA TYR A 624 12.10 31.76 -7.68
C TYR A 624 13.33 31.15 -7.00
N SER A 625 13.11 30.30 -6.01
CA SER A 625 14.19 29.67 -5.26
C SER A 625 13.83 28.28 -4.75
N SER A 626 14.83 27.39 -4.75
CA SER A 626 14.73 26.07 -4.11
C SER A 626 14.44 26.14 -2.60
N ALA A 627 14.66 27.30 -1.95
CA ALA A 627 14.31 27.52 -0.55
C ALA A 627 12.83 27.28 -0.23
N ASN A 628 11.96 27.57 -1.22
CA ASN A 628 10.50 27.38 -1.16
C ASN A 628 10.08 25.95 -1.53
N GLY A 629 11.05 25.08 -1.83
CA GLY A 629 10.85 23.69 -2.18
C GLY A 629 10.83 22.76 -0.98
N ASN A 630 10.71 21.47 -1.28
CA ASN A 630 10.67 20.38 -0.30
C ASN A 630 11.96 19.55 -0.36
N THR A 631 12.29 18.87 0.73
CA THR A 631 13.28 17.79 0.72
C THR A 631 12.60 16.49 0.25
N TYR A 632 13.34 15.68 -0.49
CA TYR A 632 12.88 14.39 -1.00
C TYR A 632 13.81 13.30 -0.44
N PRO A 633 13.40 12.54 0.59
CA PRO A 633 14.30 11.61 1.28
C PRO A 633 15.00 10.62 0.34
N GLN A 634 14.29 10.16 -0.70
CA GLN A 634 14.79 9.21 -1.71
C GLN A 634 15.36 9.86 -2.97
N GLY A 635 15.43 11.20 -3.01
CA GLY A 635 15.72 11.98 -4.21
C GLY A 635 14.45 12.45 -4.94
N TYR A 636 14.60 13.53 -5.70
CA TYR A 636 13.60 14.03 -6.62
C TYR A 636 13.79 13.35 -7.98
N SER A 637 12.73 12.71 -8.47
CA SER A 637 12.74 12.03 -9.76
C SER A 637 12.23 12.94 -10.87
N ASP A 638 13.09 13.29 -11.80
CA ASP A 638 12.68 13.95 -13.04
C ASP A 638 12.43 12.89 -14.11
N VAL A 639 11.19 12.40 -14.16
CA VAL A 639 10.78 11.36 -15.11
C VAL A 639 10.98 11.80 -16.56
N ALA A 640 10.91 13.10 -16.85
CA ALA A 640 11.03 13.59 -18.22
C ALA A 640 12.43 13.35 -18.80
N SER A 641 13.47 13.67 -18.03
CA SER A 641 14.86 13.38 -18.39
C SER A 641 15.33 11.98 -17.98
N GLY A 642 14.60 11.33 -17.07
CA GLY A 642 15.00 10.06 -16.46
C GLY A 642 16.07 10.19 -15.37
N GLU A 643 16.43 11.43 -15.00
CA GLU A 643 17.45 11.74 -14.00
C GLU A 643 16.86 11.78 -12.57
N SER A 644 17.75 11.69 -11.59
CA SER A 644 17.43 11.83 -10.16
C SER A 644 18.32 12.90 -9.54
N TYR A 645 17.70 13.83 -8.81
CA TYR A 645 18.37 14.95 -8.16
C TYR A 645 18.16 14.88 -6.64
N ALA A 646 19.00 15.59 -5.87
CA ALA A 646 18.87 15.74 -4.42
C ALA A 646 18.72 14.40 -3.67
N ARG A 647 19.50 13.39 -4.04
CA ARG A 647 19.47 12.09 -3.35
C ARG A 647 20.19 12.18 -2.01
N THR A 648 19.72 11.43 -1.03
CA THR A 648 20.35 11.33 0.30
C THR A 648 21.41 10.23 0.32
N GLY A 649 22.56 10.51 0.93
CA GLY A 649 23.59 9.50 1.23
C GLY A 649 24.34 8.95 0.01
N VAL A 650 24.68 9.80 -0.96
CA VAL A 650 25.39 9.39 -2.19
C VAL A 650 26.89 9.28 -1.92
N ALA A 651 27.47 8.13 -2.26
CA ALA A 651 28.88 7.84 -2.01
C ALA A 651 29.85 8.65 -2.88
N SER A 652 29.45 8.99 -4.11
CA SER A 652 30.17 9.93 -4.98
C SER A 652 29.20 10.90 -5.67
N PRO A 653 28.79 11.98 -4.98
CA PRO A 653 27.87 13.00 -5.49
C PRO A 653 28.37 13.67 -6.78
N LYS A 654 27.51 13.79 -7.79
CA LYS A 654 27.86 14.49 -9.03
C LYS A 654 27.70 16.01 -8.90
N PRO A 655 28.59 16.85 -9.46
CA PRO A 655 28.34 18.28 -9.56
C PRO A 655 27.00 18.57 -10.27
N GLY A 656 26.22 19.51 -9.75
CA GLY A 656 24.90 19.86 -10.30
C GLY A 656 23.77 18.90 -9.91
N SER A 657 24.02 17.86 -9.10
CA SER A 657 22.97 16.93 -8.66
C SER A 657 22.18 17.40 -7.44
N GLY A 658 22.79 18.25 -6.60
CA GLY A 658 22.26 18.59 -5.28
C GLY A 658 22.26 17.43 -4.28
N ASP A 659 22.94 16.32 -4.58
CA ASP A 659 22.99 15.13 -3.74
C ASP A 659 23.66 15.41 -2.39
N GLY A 660 23.11 14.84 -1.31
CA GLY A 660 23.76 14.77 -0.02
C GLY A 660 24.77 13.63 0.02
N GLY A 661 25.91 13.83 0.68
CA GLY A 661 27.01 12.86 0.72
C GLY A 661 26.78 11.72 1.71
N ALA A 662 27.29 10.52 1.40
CA ALA A 662 27.23 9.36 2.30
C ALA A 662 27.97 9.60 3.62
N GLY A 663 27.41 9.07 4.70
CA GLY A 663 28.03 9.04 6.02
C GLY A 663 29.34 8.23 6.03
N GLY A 664 30.30 8.68 6.84
CA GLY A 664 31.58 8.00 6.99
C GLY A 664 31.46 6.71 7.79
N LYS A 665 32.16 5.65 7.39
CA LYS A 665 32.15 4.37 8.11
C LYS A 665 32.73 4.49 9.52
N GLY A 666 32.11 3.80 10.47
CA GLY A 666 32.62 3.65 11.83
C GLY A 666 33.96 2.91 11.86
N GLY A 667 34.77 3.20 12.88
CA GLY A 667 36.08 2.57 13.07
C GLY A 667 35.98 1.10 13.48
N ALA A 668 36.91 0.28 13.00
CA ALA A 668 37.03 -1.11 13.43
C ALA A 668 37.45 -1.21 14.91
N PRO A 669 36.98 -2.24 15.65
CA PRO A 669 37.29 -2.40 17.06
C PRO A 669 38.75 -2.80 17.29
N GLY A 670 39.30 -2.30 18.39
CA GLY A 670 40.58 -2.74 18.93
C GLY A 670 40.41 -3.89 19.94
N TYR A 671 41.51 -4.55 20.28
CA TYR A 671 41.54 -5.53 21.37
C TYR A 671 42.90 -5.62 22.04
N GLY A 672 42.87 -5.90 23.35
CA GLY A 672 44.06 -6.11 24.17
C GLY A 672 43.75 -6.89 25.44
N VAL A 673 44.81 -7.28 26.15
CA VAL A 673 44.70 -8.06 27.40
C VAL A 673 45.50 -7.41 28.52
N TYR A 674 44.95 -7.40 29.73
CA TYR A 674 45.70 -7.04 30.93
C TYR A 674 46.61 -8.20 31.34
N LYS A 675 47.90 -7.92 31.50
CA LYS A 675 48.89 -8.84 32.05
C LYS A 675 49.26 -8.43 33.46
N HIS A 676 49.14 -9.37 34.38
CA HIS A 676 49.56 -9.24 35.77
C HIS A 676 50.95 -9.82 35.95
N TYR A 677 51.88 -9.01 36.46
CA TYR A 677 53.20 -9.46 36.90
C TYR A 677 53.24 -9.40 38.42
N THR A 678 53.54 -10.54 39.04
CA THR A 678 53.67 -10.65 40.49
C THR A 678 55.10 -11.06 40.86
N TRP A 679 55.64 -10.44 41.91
CA TRP A 679 56.92 -10.82 42.50
C TRP A 679 56.85 -10.63 44.02
N GLU A 680 57.84 -11.15 44.73
CA GLU A 680 57.85 -11.12 46.19
C GLU A 680 57.94 -9.67 46.70
N GLY A 681 56.88 -9.21 47.37
CA GLY A 681 56.80 -7.85 47.93
C GLY A 681 56.14 -6.78 47.04
N GLY A 682 55.63 -7.10 45.84
CA GLY A 682 54.93 -6.15 44.97
C GLY A 682 54.34 -6.75 43.68
N GLY A 683 53.64 -5.93 42.89
CA GLY A 683 53.09 -6.35 41.60
C GLY A 683 52.82 -5.17 40.66
N ALA A 684 52.66 -5.46 39.37
CA ALA A 684 52.29 -4.48 38.35
C ALA A 684 51.34 -5.09 37.32
N THR A 685 50.38 -4.29 36.87
CA THR A 685 49.47 -4.63 35.77
C THR A 685 49.80 -3.78 34.55
N THR A 686 49.97 -4.41 33.39
CA THR A 686 50.15 -3.70 32.11
C THR A 686 49.11 -4.14 31.10
N PHE A 687 48.48 -3.21 30.40
CA PHE A 687 47.60 -3.52 29.28
C PHE A 687 48.42 -3.68 28.00
N LYS A 688 48.35 -4.85 27.35
CA LYS A 688 48.98 -5.09 26.06
C LYS A 688 47.93 -5.05 24.96
N VAL A 689 48.04 -4.04 24.10
CA VAL A 689 47.21 -3.91 22.89
C VAL A 689 47.73 -4.86 21.82
N TYR A 690 46.81 -5.62 21.20
CA TYR A 690 47.09 -6.46 20.04
C TYR A 690 46.64 -5.80 18.74
N ALA A 691 45.51 -5.08 18.78
CA ALA A 691 45.05 -4.21 17.70
C ALA A 691 44.48 -2.92 18.29
N GLU A 692 44.94 -1.76 17.79
CA GLU A 692 44.35 -0.48 18.16
C GLU A 692 42.97 -0.29 17.49
N PRO A 693 42.02 0.40 18.14
CA PRO A 693 40.77 0.74 17.49
C PRO A 693 41.05 1.74 16.38
N GLU A 694 40.38 1.58 15.24
CA GLU A 694 40.52 2.54 14.16
C GLU A 694 39.67 3.79 14.45
N PRO A 695 40.14 4.98 14.01
CA PRO A 695 39.25 6.14 13.93
C PRO A 695 38.15 5.88 12.90
N GLY A 696 36.97 6.45 13.13
CA GLY A 696 35.95 6.52 12.10
C GLY A 696 36.45 7.29 10.88
N LYS A 697 35.79 7.09 9.74
CA LYS A 697 36.15 7.74 8.48
C LYS A 697 35.33 9.03 8.31
N PRO A 698 35.87 10.05 7.61
CA PRO A 698 35.07 11.22 7.23
C PRO A 698 33.94 10.83 6.28
N GLY A 699 32.81 11.51 6.39
CA GLY A 699 31.74 11.44 5.41
C GLY A 699 32.08 12.15 4.11
N VAL A 700 31.25 11.93 3.10
CA VAL A 700 31.41 12.51 1.76
C VAL A 700 30.78 13.90 1.71
N ALA A 701 31.39 14.84 0.99
CA ALA A 701 30.81 16.16 0.80
C ALA A 701 29.60 16.11 -0.15
N GLY A 702 28.52 16.81 0.20
CA GLY A 702 27.37 16.97 -0.69
C GLY A 702 27.68 17.84 -1.92
N ALA A 703 26.91 17.65 -2.98
CA ALA A 703 27.06 18.34 -4.25
C ALA A 703 26.27 19.65 -4.33
N GLN A 704 26.78 20.60 -5.12
CA GLN A 704 26.01 21.75 -5.56
C GLN A 704 24.83 21.30 -6.42
N GLY A 705 23.71 22.03 -6.33
CA GLY A 705 22.51 21.79 -7.12
C GLY A 705 22.56 22.42 -8.51
N CYS A 706 21.41 22.43 -9.21
CA CYS A 706 21.25 22.94 -10.57
C CYS A 706 19.87 23.61 -10.76
N ALA A 707 19.68 24.27 -11.91
CA ALA A 707 18.37 24.65 -12.41
C ALA A 707 18.10 23.91 -13.74
N VAL A 708 17.02 23.13 -13.80
CA VAL A 708 16.57 22.45 -15.02
C VAL A 708 15.38 23.21 -15.58
N ILE A 709 15.49 23.65 -16.83
CA ILE A 709 14.47 24.46 -17.51
C ILE A 709 13.98 23.74 -18.75
N TYR A 710 12.67 23.62 -18.89
CA TYR A 710 11.96 23.06 -20.04
C TYR A 710 11.07 24.12 -20.70
N TRP A 711 10.96 24.11 -22.03
CA TRP A 711 10.11 25.03 -22.81
C TRP A 711 9.61 24.40 -24.12
N ASP A 712 8.47 24.88 -24.63
CA ASP A 712 7.90 24.52 -25.94
C ASP A 712 8.52 25.37 -27.07
N LYS A 713 8.55 24.89 -28.31
CA LYS A 713 8.79 25.69 -29.52
C LYS A 713 7.49 26.42 -29.85
N GLU A 714 7.61 27.51 -30.60
CA GLU A 714 6.46 28.22 -31.17
C GLU A 714 5.43 27.24 -31.74
N GLY A 715 4.18 27.38 -31.28
CA GLY A 715 3.04 26.60 -31.77
C GLY A 715 2.64 26.91 -33.21
#